data_AF-A0A2V1AAI0-F1
#
_entry.id   AF-A0A2V1AAI0-F1
#
_cell.length_a   1.000
_cell.length_b   1.000
_cell.length_c   1.000
_cell.angle_alpha   90.00
_cell.angle_beta   90.00
_cell.angle_gamma   90.00
#
_symmetry.space_group_name_H-M   'P 1'
#
loop_
_entity.id
_entity.type
_entity.pdbx_description
1 polymer ?
#
loop_
_entity_poly.entity_id
_entity_poly.type
_entity_poly.pdbx_seq_one_letter_code
_entity_poly.pdbx_strand_id
1 'polypeptide(L)'
;MLRRISRLLSSVPKLEPLRPQLERSDPRNALNTDFIDTVNSIANEQKRFTITNYDTRIRVNHYLQAVFQRDFNQAFDLLGKFKDKCKVNRTHTSFARNVQLYVSCLSTLVAHFAFTSDGSERDFNDLGNVKDMVQLLPGYVVSSVSQDQLNQLRIHLLVAYCRHFDKLSKKHALRRQRARKLTIYLAEKYGISPQSLEQVVADEYPELMDSFRAIWPNLKAYSELSTNKLDVQPFLNKNGSMSFTSLCDFISSSRFQFDDDKRPMHEIYDSLPQSQQKDFIDAYLRHNRLRQIEVEKYCGALQDSLASKRQESTFQKFNIVHRHWLLQWNAAICDRIKALDTEANRSLSKFAFFYTTYPAEKLASIVLTSMLSATLKSGSIGTLKLAKAMSTSLKQSIRSDPELKPISQQLNHYLNEDDSIEFFCGIIKLATENCKLPLDSGMLSKSSHGQPLFSVGYAKSSQDSSPFHRMGIISLHQEIIILFQSYKDLLHSGTVLLPMLYPPEKWTSPIHGGYLEGLAPMVRSSDEQTTLKYINKAHATGQLQSLYDVLTQLGSLPWAINKEMSDIFTECLEKPEGFLSIPPPLSELMPPVFEIPKKSLYESDCEYEADRRAYYKQKREAENEYFGLRGNRISYELMNKVASCYAANGDVLYLPHNVDFRGRVYPAVSFLSHHNEDMIRSLLMFWDAKPLGPHGYKWIKYQLANLYSKAKLDMEQSIAFVSENMANIIASATKPFGGDQWWIKGDNPWQSLALCKEIHSIENFGGSDADYMSRIPVHQDGTCNGLQHYAALGGDEAAARSVNLLPGDRNDIYLKVLEIVKRKILDDLENESTKEIARISQPLLSRKLIKRTVMTTVYGVTHFGAARQIQENIESITNKTHNTVSSEYTESQIATYIARNVPKPFRIGCFAIA
;
A
#
# COMPACT_ATOMS: atom_id res chain seq x y z
N MET A 1 -3.81 -17.21 -63.83
CA MET A 1 -3.48 -17.73 -62.48
C MET A 1 -4.66 -17.64 -61.51
N LEU A 2 -5.20 -16.44 -61.26
CA LEU A 2 -6.33 -16.23 -60.31
C LEU A 2 -7.62 -17.02 -60.63
N ARG A 3 -8.02 -17.14 -61.90
CA ARG A 3 -9.18 -17.97 -62.29
C ARG A 3 -8.96 -19.48 -62.09
N ARG A 4 -7.71 -19.94 -62.06
CA ARG A 4 -7.35 -21.35 -61.82
C ARG A 4 -7.37 -21.67 -60.33
N ILE A 5 -6.97 -20.71 -59.48
CA ILE A 5 -7.08 -20.79 -58.02
C ILE A 5 -8.55 -20.79 -57.59
N SER A 6 -9.40 -19.95 -58.20
CA SER A 6 -10.83 -19.92 -57.89
C SER A 6 -11.55 -21.24 -58.20
N ARG A 7 -11.18 -21.94 -59.28
CA ARG A 7 -11.75 -23.26 -59.62
C ARG A 7 -11.24 -24.40 -58.72
N LEU A 8 -10.00 -24.32 -58.24
CA LEU A 8 -9.44 -25.29 -57.30
C LEU A 8 -10.04 -25.16 -55.88
N LEU A 9 -10.46 -23.95 -55.48
CA LEU A 9 -11.15 -23.72 -54.21
C LEU A 9 -12.63 -24.17 -54.24
N SER A 10 -13.27 -24.18 -55.42
CA SER A 10 -14.66 -24.63 -55.57
C SER A 10 -14.83 -26.16 -55.56
N SER A 11 -13.75 -26.93 -55.67
CA SER A 11 -13.77 -28.41 -55.66
C SER A 11 -13.44 -29.03 -54.29
N VAL A 12 -13.28 -28.22 -53.24
CA VAL A 12 -13.15 -28.73 -51.87
C VAL A 12 -14.56 -29.03 -51.34
N PRO A 13 -14.85 -30.25 -50.86
CA PRO A 13 -16.15 -30.57 -50.28
C PRO A 13 -16.46 -29.59 -49.14
N LYS A 14 -17.63 -28.94 -49.19
CA LYS A 14 -18.14 -28.18 -48.06
C LYS A 14 -18.34 -29.15 -46.90
N LEU A 15 -17.35 -29.21 -46.00
CA LEU A 15 -17.57 -29.71 -44.65
C LEU A 15 -18.77 -28.94 -44.11
N GLU A 16 -19.84 -29.66 -43.77
CA GLU A 16 -20.93 -29.10 -42.99
C GLU A 16 -20.30 -28.35 -41.81
N PRO A 17 -20.72 -27.10 -41.53
CA PRO A 17 -20.24 -26.42 -40.36
C PRO A 17 -20.69 -27.26 -39.16
N LEU A 18 -19.76 -27.98 -38.55
CA LEU A 18 -19.87 -28.34 -37.13
C LEU A 18 -20.32 -27.06 -36.45
N ARG A 19 -21.56 -27.07 -35.92
CA ARG A 19 -22.15 -25.93 -35.23
C ARG A 19 -21.08 -25.31 -34.34
N PRO A 20 -20.63 -24.07 -34.57
CA PRO A 20 -19.81 -23.39 -33.61
C PRO A 20 -20.77 -22.90 -32.52
N GLN A 21 -21.15 -23.78 -31.59
CA GLN A 21 -21.56 -23.30 -30.28
C GLN A 21 -20.28 -23.13 -29.47
N LEU A 22 -19.68 -21.94 -29.60
CA LEU A 22 -19.01 -21.20 -28.54
C LEU A 22 -18.82 -19.76 -29.03
N GLU A 23 -19.61 -18.86 -28.45
CA GLU A 23 -19.49 -17.42 -28.68
C GLU A 23 -18.18 -16.88 -28.08
N ARG A 24 -17.63 -15.83 -28.70
CA ARG A 24 -16.32 -15.20 -28.38
C ARG A 24 -16.30 -14.40 -27.04
N SER A 25 -17.16 -14.72 -26.08
CA SER A 25 -17.40 -13.99 -24.82
C SER A 25 -17.15 -14.81 -23.53
N ASP A 26 -16.71 -16.05 -23.63
CA ASP A 26 -16.42 -16.95 -22.50
C ASP A 26 -14.99 -16.71 -21.96
N PRO A 27 -14.73 -16.26 -20.70
CA PRO A 27 -15.04 -16.88 -19.39
C PRO A 27 -16.00 -16.04 -18.51
N ARG A 28 -16.96 -15.35 -19.15
CA ARG A 28 -17.79 -14.30 -18.52
C ARG A 28 -19.29 -14.38 -18.81
N ASN A 29 -19.88 -15.56 -18.96
CA ASN A 29 -21.34 -15.67 -18.78
C ASN A 29 -21.74 -15.91 -17.31
N ALA A 30 -20.85 -15.60 -16.37
CA ALA A 30 -20.87 -15.97 -14.95
C ALA A 30 -22.04 -15.42 -14.09
N LEU A 31 -23.00 -14.70 -14.66
CA LEU A 31 -24.11 -14.11 -13.89
C LEU A 31 -25.50 -14.33 -14.49
N ASN A 32 -25.61 -14.94 -15.68
CA ASN A 32 -26.90 -15.10 -16.37
C ASN A 32 -27.23 -16.53 -16.82
N THR A 33 -26.41 -17.52 -16.52
CA THR A 33 -26.76 -18.93 -16.73
C THR A 33 -27.03 -19.60 -15.39
N ASP A 34 -28.08 -20.42 -15.36
CA ASP A 34 -28.38 -21.26 -14.21
C ASP A 34 -27.10 -22.02 -13.84
N PHE A 35 -26.74 -21.95 -12.57
CA PHE A 35 -25.45 -22.37 -12.06
C PHE A 35 -25.14 -23.84 -12.43
N ILE A 36 -26.19 -24.64 -12.64
CA ILE A 36 -26.15 -26.05 -13.06
C ILE A 36 -25.70 -26.22 -14.52
N ASP A 37 -26.14 -25.36 -15.44
CA ASP A 37 -25.79 -25.47 -16.87
C ASP A 37 -24.39 -24.98 -17.17
N THR A 38 -23.92 -23.99 -16.41
CA THR A 38 -22.53 -23.53 -16.48
C THR A 38 -21.59 -24.63 -15.99
N VAL A 39 -21.92 -25.30 -14.88
CA VAL A 39 -21.14 -26.44 -14.35
C VAL A 39 -21.19 -27.64 -15.29
N ASN A 40 -22.32 -27.90 -15.97
CA ASN A 40 -22.44 -29.00 -16.93
C ASN A 40 -21.71 -28.72 -18.26
N SER A 41 -21.72 -27.48 -18.74
CA SER A 41 -20.96 -27.05 -19.93
C SER A 41 -19.45 -27.03 -19.66
N ILE A 42 -19.05 -26.52 -18.48
CA ILE A 42 -17.69 -26.58 -17.98
C ILE A 42 -17.27 -28.04 -17.77
N ALA A 43 -18.14 -28.93 -17.28
CA ALA A 43 -17.83 -30.37 -17.17
C ALA A 43 -17.60 -31.05 -18.53
N ASN A 44 -18.19 -30.52 -19.61
CA ASN A 44 -18.00 -31.05 -20.96
C ASN A 44 -16.74 -30.51 -21.65
N GLU A 45 -16.27 -29.30 -21.32
CA GLU A 45 -15.02 -28.73 -21.85
C GLU A 45 -13.78 -28.96 -20.95
N GLN A 46 -13.94 -29.05 -19.63
CA GLN A 46 -12.88 -29.25 -18.64
C GLN A 46 -12.46 -30.71 -18.43
N LYS A 47 -12.36 -31.50 -19.50
CA LYS A 47 -11.60 -32.76 -19.44
C LYS A 47 -10.08 -32.55 -19.23
N ARG A 48 -9.58 -31.33 -18.97
CA ARG A 48 -8.13 -31.09 -18.87
C ARG A 48 -7.57 -30.32 -17.67
N PHE A 49 -8.26 -29.44 -16.95
CA PHE A 49 -7.53 -28.61 -15.96
C PHE A 49 -8.39 -28.13 -14.79
N THR A 50 -8.33 -28.82 -13.64
CA THR A 50 -8.86 -28.29 -12.36
C THR A 50 -8.33 -29.11 -11.15
N ILE A 51 -8.48 -28.57 -9.93
CA ILE A 51 -8.15 -29.11 -8.58
C ILE A 51 -8.84 -30.45 -8.23
N THR A 52 -9.70 -30.94 -9.10
CA THR A 52 -10.25 -32.28 -9.11
C THR A 52 -9.46 -33.13 -10.10
N ASN A 53 -8.82 -34.20 -9.63
CA ASN A 53 -8.36 -35.25 -10.55
C ASN A 53 -9.62 -36.03 -10.98
N TYR A 54 -10.29 -35.56 -12.04
CA TYR A 54 -11.57 -36.11 -12.54
C TYR A 54 -11.49 -37.61 -12.86
N ASP A 55 -10.29 -38.14 -13.11
CA ASP A 55 -10.08 -39.57 -13.33
C ASP A 55 -10.10 -40.42 -12.05
N THR A 56 -10.11 -39.84 -10.84
CA THR A 56 -10.11 -40.63 -9.57
C THR A 56 -11.20 -40.30 -8.56
N ARG A 57 -11.94 -39.19 -8.69
CA ARG A 57 -12.84 -38.70 -7.63
C ARG A 57 -12.17 -38.39 -6.27
N ILE A 58 -10.85 -38.53 -6.13
CA ILE A 58 -10.09 -38.19 -4.92
C ILE A 58 -9.76 -36.69 -4.94
N ARG A 59 -10.26 -35.95 -3.95
CA ARG A 59 -10.06 -34.48 -3.83
C ARG A 59 -8.87 -34.19 -2.91
N VAL A 60 -7.90 -33.39 -3.37
CA VAL A 60 -6.76 -32.92 -2.55
C VAL A 60 -7.24 -32.20 -1.29
N ASN A 61 -8.37 -31.51 -1.38
CA ASN A 61 -8.96 -30.83 -0.24
C ASN A 61 -9.45 -31.77 0.86
N HIS A 62 -9.85 -33.01 0.55
CA HIS A 62 -10.15 -34.01 1.58
C HIS A 62 -8.87 -34.48 2.29
N TYR A 63 -7.76 -34.57 1.55
CA TYR A 63 -6.47 -34.87 2.17
C TYR A 63 -6.02 -33.74 3.11
N LEU A 64 -6.06 -32.49 2.65
CA LEU A 64 -5.73 -31.34 3.49
C LEU A 64 -6.66 -31.28 4.72
N GLN A 65 -7.96 -31.50 4.54
CA GLN A 65 -8.90 -31.56 5.66
C GLN A 65 -8.52 -32.67 6.67
N ALA A 66 -8.19 -33.88 6.20
CA ALA A 66 -7.76 -34.98 7.07
C ALA A 66 -6.48 -34.65 7.85
N VAL A 67 -5.49 -34.03 7.21
CA VAL A 67 -4.22 -33.62 7.86
C VAL A 67 -4.48 -32.61 8.97
N PHE A 68 -5.22 -31.54 8.69
CA PHE A 68 -5.48 -30.46 9.63
C PHE A 68 -6.49 -30.82 10.72
N GLN A 69 -7.37 -31.79 10.47
CA GLN A 69 -8.25 -32.39 11.50
C GLN A 69 -7.56 -33.48 12.32
N ARG A 70 -6.27 -33.77 12.06
CA ARG A 70 -5.46 -34.83 12.70
C ARG A 70 -6.00 -36.25 12.51
N ASP A 71 -6.73 -36.52 11.42
CA ASP A 71 -7.07 -37.86 10.98
C ASP A 71 -5.95 -38.42 10.07
N PHE A 72 -4.83 -38.78 10.69
CA PHE A 72 -3.66 -39.25 9.96
C PHE A 72 -3.88 -40.58 9.24
N ASN A 73 -4.80 -41.42 9.73
CA ASN A 73 -5.16 -42.68 9.06
C ASN A 73 -5.76 -42.41 7.68
N GLN A 74 -6.73 -41.49 7.62
CA GLN A 74 -7.33 -41.08 6.36
C GLN A 74 -6.31 -40.34 5.47
N ALA A 75 -5.45 -39.51 6.06
CA ALA A 75 -4.40 -38.82 5.30
C ALA A 75 -3.41 -39.80 4.66
N PHE A 76 -2.95 -40.83 5.39
CA PHE A 76 -2.04 -41.84 4.86
C PHE A 76 -2.66 -42.67 3.74
N ASP A 77 -3.94 -43.07 3.86
CA ASP A 77 -4.66 -43.80 2.82
C ASP A 77 -4.79 -42.95 1.52
N LEU A 78 -5.18 -41.69 1.65
CA LEU A 78 -5.27 -40.75 0.52
C LEU A 78 -3.90 -40.50 -0.14
N LEU A 79 -2.85 -40.37 0.66
CA LEU A 79 -1.49 -40.20 0.17
C LEU A 79 -0.97 -41.46 -0.55
N GLY A 80 -1.31 -42.65 -0.05
CA GLY A 80 -1.07 -43.93 -0.71
C GLY A 80 -1.72 -44.00 -2.09
N LYS A 81 -2.98 -43.59 -2.20
CA LYS A 81 -3.69 -43.51 -3.49
C LYS A 81 -3.01 -42.55 -4.49
N PHE A 82 -2.47 -41.43 -4.02
CA PHE A 82 -1.67 -40.53 -4.88
C PHE A 82 -0.37 -41.19 -5.36
N LYS A 83 0.32 -41.95 -4.48
CA LYS A 83 1.54 -42.71 -4.81
C LYS A 83 1.28 -43.78 -5.87
N ASP A 84 0.21 -44.56 -5.72
CA ASP A 84 -0.16 -45.63 -6.65
C ASP A 84 -0.48 -45.07 -8.04
N LYS A 85 -1.09 -43.89 -8.12
CA LYS A 85 -1.40 -43.25 -9.40
C LYS A 85 -0.15 -42.80 -10.15
N CYS A 86 0.88 -42.35 -9.44
CA CYS A 86 2.18 -42.05 -10.05
C CYS A 86 2.82 -43.31 -10.65
N LYS A 87 2.53 -44.49 -10.12
CA LYS A 87 2.99 -45.77 -10.67
C LYS A 87 2.27 -46.13 -11.98
N VAL A 88 0.96 -45.85 -12.09
CA VAL A 88 0.13 -46.21 -13.25
C VAL A 88 0.35 -45.28 -14.45
N ASN A 89 0.48 -43.97 -14.24
CA ASN A 89 0.48 -42.97 -15.31
C ASN A 89 1.87 -42.60 -15.86
N ARG A 90 2.88 -43.47 -15.75
CA ARG A 90 4.29 -43.14 -16.06
C ARG A 90 4.55 -42.61 -17.48
N THR A 91 3.76 -43.02 -18.46
CA THR A 91 3.92 -42.63 -19.87
C THR A 91 2.95 -41.53 -20.32
N HIS A 92 2.06 -41.09 -19.42
CA HIS A 92 1.05 -40.08 -19.73
C HIS A 92 1.60 -38.67 -19.47
N THR A 93 1.13 -37.68 -20.23
CA THR A 93 1.52 -36.26 -20.06
C THR A 93 1.18 -35.69 -18.67
N SER A 94 0.31 -36.38 -17.91
CA SER A 94 -0.07 -36.03 -16.53
C SER A 94 0.90 -36.56 -15.46
N PHE A 95 1.91 -37.36 -15.81
CA PHE A 95 2.87 -37.95 -14.86
C PHE A 95 3.57 -36.89 -14.01
N ALA A 96 4.20 -35.90 -14.65
CA ALA A 96 4.92 -34.82 -13.95
C ALA A 96 4.02 -34.07 -12.96
N ARG A 97 2.75 -33.83 -13.32
CA ARG A 97 1.77 -33.18 -12.45
C ARG A 97 1.38 -34.06 -11.25
N ASN A 98 1.18 -35.36 -11.47
CA ASN A 98 0.83 -36.29 -10.38
C ASN A 98 1.98 -36.44 -9.38
N VAL A 99 3.23 -36.46 -9.87
CA VAL A 99 4.41 -36.46 -9.01
C VAL A 99 4.48 -35.17 -8.19
N GLN A 100 4.32 -34.02 -8.83
CA GLN A 100 4.34 -32.72 -8.13
C GLN A 100 3.27 -32.66 -7.03
N LEU A 101 2.07 -33.17 -7.30
CA LEU A 101 0.96 -33.20 -6.35
C LEU A 101 1.23 -34.14 -5.16
N TYR A 102 1.75 -35.35 -5.43
CA TYR A 102 2.15 -36.29 -4.39
C TYR A 102 3.21 -35.71 -3.45
N VAL A 103 4.25 -35.10 -4.03
CA VAL A 103 5.37 -34.50 -3.29
C VAL A 103 4.89 -33.28 -2.49
N SER A 104 4.02 -32.45 -3.07
CA SER A 104 3.43 -31.30 -2.36
C SER A 104 2.62 -31.76 -1.15
N CYS A 105 1.76 -32.79 -1.32
CA CYS A 105 0.98 -33.36 -0.22
C CYS A 105 1.87 -33.95 0.87
N LEU A 106 2.88 -34.75 0.51
CA LEU A 106 3.85 -35.28 1.47
C LEU A 106 4.59 -34.15 2.21
N SER A 107 5.00 -33.10 1.50
CA SER A 107 5.66 -31.93 2.09
C SER A 107 4.76 -31.23 3.10
N THR A 108 3.48 -31.05 2.79
CA THR A 108 2.50 -30.44 3.70
C THR A 108 2.31 -31.27 4.95
N LEU A 109 2.27 -32.61 4.84
CA LEU A 109 2.15 -33.50 6.00
C LEU A 109 3.38 -33.43 6.91
N VAL A 110 4.58 -33.51 6.33
CA VAL A 110 5.83 -33.40 7.10
C VAL A 110 5.93 -32.04 7.77
N ALA A 111 5.60 -30.97 7.07
CA ALA A 111 5.57 -29.62 7.62
C ALA A 111 4.52 -29.51 8.75
N HIS A 112 3.33 -30.09 8.59
CA HIS A 112 2.32 -30.10 9.65
C HIS A 112 2.85 -30.75 10.93
N PHE A 113 3.49 -31.92 10.85
CA PHE A 113 4.15 -32.54 12.01
C PHE A 113 5.27 -31.66 12.60
N ALA A 114 6.01 -30.92 11.77
CA ALA A 114 7.01 -29.96 12.23
C ALA A 114 6.42 -28.81 13.08
N PHE A 115 5.13 -28.48 12.91
CA PHE A 115 4.44 -27.46 13.70
C PHE A 115 3.59 -28.02 14.85
N THR A 116 3.00 -29.21 14.70
CA THR A 116 1.94 -29.68 15.62
C THR A 116 2.29 -30.89 16.47
N SER A 117 3.48 -31.48 16.32
CA SER A 117 3.90 -32.66 17.10
C SER A 117 3.72 -32.44 18.60
N ASP A 118 3.07 -33.40 19.28
CA ASP A 118 2.59 -33.28 20.65
C ASP A 118 3.37 -34.13 21.67
N GLY A 119 4.35 -34.92 21.23
CA GLY A 119 5.17 -35.75 22.11
C GLY A 119 4.50 -37.06 22.56
N SER A 120 3.31 -37.40 22.06
CA SER A 120 2.60 -38.63 22.38
C SER A 120 3.19 -39.86 21.67
N GLU A 121 2.96 -41.09 22.18
CA GLU A 121 3.44 -42.30 21.48
C GLU A 121 2.72 -42.54 20.14
N ARG A 122 1.46 -42.10 20.02
CA ARG A 122 0.73 -42.18 18.77
C ARG A 122 1.39 -41.28 17.72
N ASP A 123 1.71 -40.04 18.08
CA ASP A 123 2.45 -39.09 17.24
C ASP A 123 3.83 -39.63 16.83
N PHE A 124 4.55 -40.29 17.75
CA PHE A 124 5.84 -40.92 17.43
C PHE A 124 5.73 -42.06 16.40
N ASN A 125 4.67 -42.87 16.47
CA ASN A 125 4.40 -43.93 15.51
C ASN A 125 4.00 -43.34 14.14
N ASP A 126 3.17 -42.29 14.14
CA ASP A 126 2.76 -41.59 12.91
C ASP A 126 3.97 -40.90 12.24
N LEU A 127 4.87 -40.29 13.02
CA LEU A 127 6.17 -39.78 12.57
C LEU A 127 7.05 -40.90 11.97
N GLY A 128 7.00 -42.10 12.56
CA GLY A 128 7.65 -43.30 12.00
C GLY A 128 7.14 -43.65 10.61
N ASN A 129 5.83 -43.64 10.42
CA ASN A 129 5.21 -43.88 9.10
C ASN A 129 5.62 -42.80 8.08
N VAL A 130 5.62 -41.53 8.48
CA VAL A 130 6.07 -40.42 7.62
C VAL A 130 7.54 -40.55 7.23
N LYS A 131 8.41 -40.87 8.20
CA LYS A 131 9.83 -41.15 7.97
C LYS A 131 10.01 -42.24 6.91
N ASP A 132 9.28 -43.35 7.04
CA ASP A 132 9.39 -44.46 6.09
C ASP A 132 8.89 -44.07 4.70
N MET A 133 7.86 -43.21 4.59
CA MET A 133 7.41 -42.65 3.32
C MET A 133 8.46 -41.75 2.65
N VAL A 134 9.17 -40.92 3.42
CA VAL A 134 10.26 -40.05 2.91
C VAL A 134 11.49 -40.88 2.52
N GLN A 135 11.82 -41.91 3.28
CA GLN A 135 12.97 -42.78 3.00
C GLN A 135 12.73 -43.71 1.80
N LEU A 136 11.52 -44.22 1.64
CA LEU A 136 11.12 -45.15 0.57
C LEU A 136 10.40 -44.41 -0.57
N LEU A 137 10.86 -43.20 -0.88
CA LEU A 137 10.41 -42.47 -2.06
C LEU A 137 10.81 -43.25 -3.33
N PRO A 138 9.87 -43.58 -4.22
CA PRO A 138 10.19 -44.35 -5.40
C PRO A 138 11.17 -43.62 -6.34
N GLY A 139 12.12 -44.34 -6.95
CA GLY A 139 13.16 -43.72 -7.80
C GLY A 139 12.63 -42.87 -8.96
N TYR A 140 11.46 -43.21 -9.50
CA TYR A 140 10.79 -42.43 -10.56
C TYR A 140 10.20 -41.10 -10.07
N VAL A 141 9.93 -40.97 -8.77
CA VAL A 141 9.53 -39.70 -8.13
C VAL A 141 10.77 -38.85 -7.90
N VAL A 142 11.83 -39.45 -7.35
CA VAL A 142 13.09 -38.75 -7.06
C VAL A 142 13.70 -38.14 -8.32
N SER A 143 13.63 -38.83 -9.47
CA SER A 143 14.18 -38.35 -10.74
C SER A 143 13.42 -37.18 -11.38
N SER A 144 12.22 -36.85 -10.91
CA SER A 144 11.36 -35.81 -11.49
C SER A 144 11.15 -34.60 -10.57
N VAL A 145 11.83 -34.58 -9.41
CA VAL A 145 11.71 -33.53 -8.39
C VAL A 145 13.06 -32.84 -8.22
N SER A 146 13.04 -31.53 -7.94
CA SER A 146 14.26 -30.77 -7.68
C SER A 146 14.96 -31.23 -6.39
N GLN A 147 16.30 -31.15 -6.35
CA GLN A 147 17.06 -31.53 -5.17
C GLN A 147 16.72 -30.67 -3.94
N ASP A 148 16.38 -29.41 -4.16
CA ASP A 148 16.00 -28.47 -3.09
C ASP A 148 14.70 -28.87 -2.39
N GLN A 149 13.68 -29.29 -3.16
CA GLN A 149 12.42 -29.77 -2.58
C GLN A 149 12.60 -31.05 -1.75
N LEU A 150 13.51 -31.94 -2.17
CA LEU A 150 13.86 -33.14 -1.41
C LEU A 150 14.62 -32.81 -0.12
N ASN A 151 15.49 -31.81 -0.16
CA ASN A 151 16.21 -31.33 1.03
C ASN A 151 15.25 -30.65 2.02
N GLN A 152 14.31 -29.82 1.57
CA GLN A 152 13.28 -29.22 2.43
C GLN A 152 12.43 -30.27 3.14
N LEU A 153 11.98 -31.31 2.41
CA LEU A 153 11.25 -32.44 2.99
C LEU A 153 12.03 -33.11 4.14
N ARG A 154 13.34 -33.31 3.96
CA ARG A 154 14.21 -33.93 4.96
C ARG A 154 14.43 -33.01 6.16
N ILE A 155 14.59 -31.70 5.92
CA ILE A 155 14.75 -30.68 6.97
C ILE A 155 13.49 -30.63 7.83
N HIS A 156 12.29 -30.50 7.24
CA HIS A 156 11.03 -30.48 8.02
C HIS A 156 10.84 -31.76 8.83
N LEU A 157 11.25 -32.93 8.31
CA LEU A 157 11.21 -34.19 9.07
C LEU A 157 12.12 -34.14 10.31
N LEU A 158 13.33 -33.59 10.18
CA LEU A 158 14.24 -33.40 11.31
C LEU A 158 13.68 -32.42 12.33
N VAL A 159 13.07 -31.32 11.88
CA VAL A 159 12.40 -30.34 12.75
C VAL A 159 11.23 -30.97 13.50
N ALA A 160 10.44 -31.83 12.85
CA ALA A 160 9.35 -32.55 13.50
C ALA A 160 9.83 -33.46 14.64
N TYR A 161 10.95 -34.17 14.45
CA TYR A 161 11.57 -34.91 15.56
C TYR A 161 12.16 -34.00 16.65
N CYS A 162 12.69 -32.82 16.30
CA CYS A 162 13.13 -31.82 17.27
C CYS A 162 11.97 -31.30 18.13
N ARG A 163 10.80 -31.05 17.52
CA ARG A 163 9.59 -30.62 18.22
C ARG A 163 8.98 -31.73 19.09
N HIS A 164 9.00 -32.98 18.60
CA HIS A 164 8.64 -34.12 19.43
C HIS A 164 9.56 -34.24 20.65
N PHE A 165 10.86 -34.00 20.49
CA PHE A 165 11.83 -33.96 21.60
C PHE A 165 11.58 -32.79 22.58
N ASP A 166 11.13 -31.63 22.09
CA ASP A 166 10.76 -30.47 22.89
C ASP A 166 9.60 -30.75 23.85
N LYS A 167 8.54 -31.41 23.37
CA LYS A 167 7.34 -31.72 24.17
C LYS A 167 7.53 -32.84 25.19
N LEU A 168 8.61 -33.63 25.07
CA LEU A 168 8.91 -34.69 26.02
C LEU A 168 9.54 -34.13 27.31
N SER A 169 8.84 -34.29 28.44
CA SER A 169 9.35 -33.91 29.75
C SER A 169 10.62 -34.69 30.14
N LYS A 170 11.45 -34.11 31.04
CA LYS A 170 12.66 -34.75 31.57
C LYS A 170 12.39 -36.11 32.26
N LYS A 171 11.14 -36.41 32.64
CA LYS A 171 10.72 -37.68 33.24
C LYS A 171 10.69 -38.85 32.25
N HIS A 172 10.60 -38.59 30.94
CA HIS A 172 10.59 -39.63 29.89
C HIS A 172 11.97 -39.82 29.24
N ALA A 173 13.01 -40.05 30.04
CA ALA A 173 14.42 -40.09 29.61
C ALA A 173 14.68 -41.07 28.44
N LEU A 174 14.11 -42.28 28.50
CA LEU A 174 14.26 -43.30 27.45
C LEU A 174 13.66 -42.86 26.10
N ARG A 175 12.49 -42.22 26.11
CA ARG A 175 11.83 -41.71 24.89
C ARG A 175 12.59 -40.51 24.32
N ARG A 176 13.06 -39.61 25.18
CA ARG A 176 13.93 -38.48 24.78
C ARG A 176 15.21 -38.96 24.12
N GLN A 177 15.84 -40.00 24.67
CA GLN A 177 17.07 -40.56 24.11
C GLN A 177 16.82 -41.25 22.76
N ARG A 178 15.68 -41.93 22.59
CA ARG A 178 15.27 -42.52 21.30
C ARG A 178 15.06 -41.45 20.23
N ALA A 179 14.27 -40.41 20.54
CA ALA A 179 14.03 -39.30 19.62
C ALA A 179 15.36 -38.64 19.21
N ARG A 180 16.22 -38.31 20.19
CA ARG A 180 17.54 -37.72 19.94
C ARG A 180 18.42 -38.57 19.03
N LYS A 181 18.54 -39.88 19.30
CA LYS A 181 19.34 -40.80 18.46
C LYS A 181 18.82 -40.88 17.03
N LEU A 182 17.50 -40.92 16.86
CA LEU A 182 16.85 -40.93 15.55
C LEU A 182 17.10 -39.64 14.77
N THR A 183 16.97 -38.48 15.41
CA THR A 183 17.24 -37.18 14.76
C THR A 183 18.67 -37.09 14.27
N ILE A 184 19.66 -37.49 15.09
CA ILE A 184 21.08 -37.47 14.73
C ILE A 184 21.36 -38.44 13.57
N TYR A 185 20.87 -39.67 13.67
CA TYR A 185 21.02 -40.68 12.61
C TYR A 185 20.43 -40.21 11.26
N LEU A 186 19.25 -39.58 11.28
CA LEU A 186 18.63 -39.06 10.07
C LEU A 186 19.42 -37.88 9.48
N ALA A 187 19.94 -36.98 10.30
CA ALA A 187 20.76 -35.85 9.84
C ALA A 187 22.04 -36.33 9.14
N GLU A 188 22.75 -37.31 9.73
CA GLU A 188 23.94 -37.93 9.14
C GLU A 188 23.61 -38.65 7.83
N LYS A 189 22.53 -39.45 7.81
CA LYS A 189 22.10 -40.20 6.62
C LYS A 189 21.73 -39.29 5.44
N TYR A 190 21.17 -38.11 5.72
CA TYR A 190 20.79 -37.14 4.69
C TYR A 190 21.90 -36.15 4.33
N GLY A 191 23.05 -36.19 5.03
CA GLY A 191 24.17 -35.26 4.80
C GLY A 191 23.84 -33.81 5.15
N ILE A 192 22.89 -33.57 6.07
CA ILE A 192 22.48 -32.22 6.48
C ILE A 192 23.37 -31.78 7.64
N SER A 193 24.14 -30.70 7.45
CA SER A 193 25.01 -30.19 8.51
C SER A 193 24.16 -29.56 9.64
N PRO A 194 24.54 -29.74 10.91
CA PRO A 194 23.83 -29.12 12.04
C PRO A 194 23.78 -27.59 11.93
N GLN A 195 24.81 -26.95 11.36
CA GLN A 195 24.85 -25.50 11.15
C GLN A 195 23.80 -25.01 10.14
N SER A 196 23.58 -25.76 9.06
CA SER A 196 22.54 -25.44 8.08
C SER A 196 21.14 -25.61 8.68
N LEU A 197 20.95 -26.62 9.54
CA LEU A 197 19.69 -26.83 10.25
C LEU A 197 19.45 -25.75 11.31
N GLU A 198 20.49 -25.27 11.99
CA GLU A 198 20.41 -24.18 12.97
C GLU A 198 19.87 -22.89 12.36
N GLN A 199 20.33 -22.52 11.17
CA GLN A 199 19.82 -21.34 10.45
C GLN A 199 18.31 -21.47 10.16
N VAL A 200 17.87 -22.61 9.64
CA VAL A 200 16.46 -22.84 9.34
C VAL A 200 15.60 -22.85 10.61
N VAL A 201 16.11 -23.44 11.71
CA VAL A 201 15.39 -23.44 13.00
C VAL A 201 15.34 -22.02 13.58
N ALA A 202 16.42 -21.24 13.48
CA ALA A 202 16.44 -19.86 13.95
C ALA A 202 15.47 -18.95 13.17
N ASP A 203 15.42 -19.11 11.85
CA ASP A 203 14.59 -18.28 10.95
C ASP A 203 13.11 -18.70 10.98
N GLU A 204 12.81 -20.00 10.94
CA GLU A 204 11.45 -20.50 10.77
C GLU A 204 10.76 -21.00 12.06
N TYR A 205 11.55 -21.42 13.07
CA TYR A 205 11.09 -22.11 14.30
C TYR A 205 11.87 -21.68 15.57
N PRO A 206 11.93 -20.37 15.89
CA PRO A 206 12.80 -19.85 16.94
C PRO A 206 12.52 -20.45 18.33
N GLU A 207 11.30 -20.93 18.58
CA GLU A 207 10.92 -21.58 19.84
C GLU A 207 11.61 -22.93 20.07
N LEU A 208 12.16 -23.56 19.04
CA LEU A 208 12.81 -24.88 19.13
C LEU A 208 14.32 -24.80 19.36
N MET A 209 14.91 -23.60 19.44
CA MET A 209 16.36 -23.42 19.53
C MET A 209 16.99 -24.08 20.76
N ASP A 210 16.35 -24.01 21.92
CA ASP A 210 16.84 -24.65 23.15
C ASP A 210 16.86 -26.18 23.03
N SER A 211 15.80 -26.72 22.44
CA SER A 211 15.65 -28.15 22.20
C SER A 211 16.61 -28.64 21.11
N PHE A 212 16.87 -27.83 20.09
CA PHE A 212 17.87 -28.09 19.06
C PHE A 212 19.30 -28.16 19.67
N ARG A 213 19.66 -27.19 20.52
CA ARG A 213 20.94 -27.17 21.25
C ARG A 213 21.09 -28.35 22.21
N ALA A 214 20.00 -28.80 22.82
CA ALA A 214 20.02 -30.00 23.66
C ALA A 214 20.29 -31.30 22.86
N ILE A 215 19.94 -31.34 21.57
CA ILE A 215 20.27 -32.44 20.66
C ILE A 215 21.75 -32.35 20.23
N TRP A 216 22.22 -31.15 19.86
CA TRP A 216 23.60 -30.84 19.43
C TRP A 216 24.34 -29.84 20.36
N PRO A 217 24.83 -30.27 21.53
CA PRO A 217 25.43 -29.39 22.53
C PRO A 217 26.80 -28.79 22.15
N ASN A 218 27.43 -29.22 21.06
CA ASN A 218 28.77 -28.79 20.65
C ASN A 218 28.79 -27.65 19.60
N LEU A 219 27.64 -27.04 19.29
CA LEU A 219 27.54 -25.89 18.38
C LEU A 219 27.87 -24.59 19.14
N LYS A 220 28.77 -23.77 18.60
CA LYS A 220 29.11 -22.45 19.17
C LYS A 220 27.88 -21.54 19.10
N ALA A 221 27.56 -20.90 20.22
CA ALA A 221 26.35 -20.10 20.40
C ALA A 221 26.15 -19.00 19.34
N TYR A 222 25.02 -19.05 18.63
CA TYR A 222 24.42 -17.84 18.06
C TYR A 222 23.94 -16.97 19.23
N SER A 223 24.42 -15.73 19.30
CA SER A 223 24.22 -14.82 20.43
C SER A 223 22.73 -14.63 20.75
N GLU A 224 22.34 -15.03 21.95
CA GLU A 224 21.02 -14.79 22.52
C GLU A 224 20.81 -13.29 22.77
N LEU A 225 19.79 -12.71 22.17
CA LEU A 225 19.12 -11.52 22.67
C LEU A 225 17.90 -12.00 23.48
N SER A 226 18.15 -12.48 24.69
CA SER A 226 17.11 -12.92 25.62
C SER A 226 16.50 -11.72 26.38
N THR A 227 15.17 -11.68 26.37
CA THR A 227 14.34 -11.48 27.58
C THR A 227 14.33 -10.10 28.26
N ASN A 228 13.99 -9.04 27.54
CA ASN A 228 13.17 -7.97 28.13
C ASN A 228 11.96 -7.77 27.23
N LYS A 229 10.87 -8.52 27.49
CA LYS A 229 9.61 -8.30 26.77
C LYS A 229 8.96 -7.04 27.33
N LEU A 230 8.69 -6.08 26.45
CA LEU A 230 7.87 -4.92 26.78
C LEU A 230 6.45 -5.39 27.11
N ASP A 231 5.86 -4.82 28.16
CA ASP A 231 4.47 -5.13 28.49
C ASP A 231 3.52 -4.41 27.53
N VAL A 232 3.06 -5.16 26.53
CA VAL A 232 2.05 -4.69 25.58
C VAL A 232 0.62 -4.91 26.07
N GLN A 233 0.40 -5.72 27.11
CA GLN A 233 -0.94 -6.14 27.57
C GLN A 233 -1.92 -4.97 27.81
N PRO A 234 -1.51 -3.82 28.39
CA PRO A 234 -2.42 -2.70 28.60
C PRO A 234 -3.01 -2.11 27.31
N PHE A 235 -2.31 -2.26 26.19
CA PHE A 235 -2.67 -1.72 24.88
C PHE A 235 -3.36 -2.76 23.99
N LEU A 236 -3.33 -4.03 24.39
CA LEU A 236 -4.01 -5.09 23.68
C LEU A 236 -5.49 -5.08 23.99
N ASN A 237 -6.29 -5.28 22.96
CA ASN A 237 -7.69 -5.58 23.13
C ASN A 237 -7.87 -7.01 23.66
N LYS A 238 -9.06 -7.34 24.14
CA LYS A 238 -9.39 -8.67 24.71
C LYS A 238 -9.08 -9.90 23.82
N ASN A 239 -8.78 -9.71 22.54
CA ASN A 239 -8.42 -10.76 21.57
C ASN A 239 -6.92 -10.80 21.21
N GLY A 240 -6.08 -9.98 21.85
CA GLY A 240 -4.64 -9.89 21.56
C GLY A 240 -4.23 -9.00 20.38
N SER A 241 -5.19 -8.34 19.69
CA SER A 241 -4.91 -7.34 18.66
C SER A 241 -4.77 -5.93 19.24
N MET A 242 -4.07 -5.03 18.54
CA MET A 242 -3.87 -3.65 18.95
C MET A 242 -4.54 -2.70 17.94
N SER A 243 -5.29 -1.70 18.44
CA SER A 243 -5.87 -0.68 17.56
C SER A 243 -4.81 0.31 17.09
N PHE A 244 -5.06 1.05 16.00
CA PHE A 244 -4.16 2.12 15.58
C PHE A 244 -3.93 3.16 16.69
N THR A 245 -4.98 3.51 17.42
CA THR A 245 -4.90 4.42 18.57
C THR A 245 -4.05 3.82 19.69
N SER A 246 -4.33 2.57 20.06
CA SER A 246 -3.59 1.84 21.10
C SER A 246 -2.12 1.66 20.72
N LEU A 247 -1.83 1.52 19.43
CA LEU A 247 -0.47 1.44 18.90
C LEU A 247 0.25 2.78 19.03
N CYS A 248 -0.42 3.88 18.69
CA CYS A 248 0.10 5.23 18.94
C CYS A 248 0.27 5.48 20.45
N ASP A 249 -0.67 5.05 21.28
CA ASP A 249 -0.60 5.20 22.74
C ASP A 249 0.52 4.32 23.34
N PHE A 250 0.77 3.13 22.78
CA PHE A 250 1.91 2.29 23.10
C PHE A 250 3.21 3.02 22.78
N ILE A 251 3.35 3.61 21.59
CA ILE A 251 4.53 4.40 21.22
C ILE A 251 4.72 5.55 22.22
N SER A 252 3.69 6.34 22.50
CA SER A 252 3.83 7.46 23.43
C SER A 252 4.12 7.04 24.88
N SER A 253 3.59 5.90 25.33
CA SER A 253 3.71 5.46 26.74
C SER A 253 4.96 4.61 27.02
N SER A 254 5.52 3.95 26.01
CA SER A 254 6.70 3.07 26.11
C SER A 254 8.03 3.85 26.09
N ARG A 255 8.08 4.97 26.80
CA ARG A 255 9.24 5.87 26.90
C ARG A 255 10.46 5.12 27.46
N PHE A 256 11.63 5.35 26.88
CA PHE A 256 12.91 4.91 27.46
C PHE A 256 13.17 5.65 28.78
N GLN A 257 13.46 4.91 29.85
CA GLN A 257 13.75 5.53 31.15
C GLN A 257 15.25 5.82 31.26
N PHE A 258 15.58 7.09 31.46
CA PHE A 258 16.94 7.55 31.70
C PHE A 258 16.91 8.62 32.80
N ASP A 259 17.44 8.28 33.97
CA ASP A 259 17.56 9.16 35.17
C ASP A 259 16.28 9.97 35.52
N ASP A 260 15.10 9.39 35.28
CA ASP A 260 13.77 10.01 35.45
C ASP A 260 13.56 11.35 34.70
N ASP A 261 14.39 11.66 33.70
CA ASP A 261 14.28 12.89 32.91
C ASP A 261 13.11 12.82 31.91
N LYS A 262 12.28 13.87 31.93
CA LYS A 262 11.07 14.02 31.11
C LYS A 262 11.25 14.89 29.87
N ARG A 263 12.42 15.50 29.66
CA ARG A 263 12.74 16.28 28.45
C ARG A 263 12.68 15.39 27.19
N PRO A 264 12.45 15.96 25.99
CA PRO A 264 12.57 15.21 24.74
C PRO A 264 13.89 14.43 24.64
N MET A 265 13.88 13.21 24.08
CA MET A 265 15.08 12.34 24.08
C MET A 265 16.29 12.96 23.36
N HIS A 266 16.07 13.83 22.37
CA HIS A 266 17.14 14.52 21.65
C HIS A 266 17.77 15.60 22.53
N GLU A 267 16.99 16.32 23.34
CA GLU A 267 17.52 17.30 24.30
C GLU A 267 18.32 16.62 25.43
N ILE A 268 17.86 15.45 25.89
CA ILE A 268 18.61 14.64 26.85
C ILE A 268 19.96 14.28 26.24
N TYR A 269 19.95 13.69 25.03
CA TYR A 269 21.15 13.29 24.30
C TYR A 269 22.14 14.46 24.11
N ASP A 270 21.65 15.63 23.68
CA ASP A 270 22.48 16.82 23.46
C ASP A 270 23.13 17.33 24.76
N SER A 271 22.43 17.18 25.90
CA SER A 271 22.94 17.61 27.21
C SER A 271 23.99 16.68 27.81
N LEU A 272 24.15 15.47 27.28
CA LEU A 272 25.09 14.48 27.80
C LEU A 272 26.53 14.75 27.33
N PRO A 273 27.55 14.49 28.18
CA PRO A 273 28.94 14.49 27.74
C PRO A 273 29.20 13.43 26.66
N GLN A 274 30.14 13.70 25.73
CA GLN A 274 30.49 12.78 24.64
C GLN A 274 30.83 11.35 25.12
N SER A 275 31.40 11.20 26.31
CA SER A 275 31.71 9.90 26.89
C SER A 275 30.46 9.06 27.22
N GLN A 276 29.34 9.69 27.55
CA GLN A 276 28.07 9.04 27.92
C GLN A 276 27.09 8.95 26.75
N GLN A 277 27.21 9.82 25.74
CA GLN A 277 26.34 9.83 24.56
C GLN A 277 26.30 8.47 23.85
N LYS A 278 27.44 7.78 23.75
CA LYS A 278 27.52 6.47 23.10
C LYS A 278 26.75 5.40 23.88
N ASP A 279 26.95 5.33 25.19
CA ASP A 279 26.26 4.35 26.03
C ASP A 279 24.75 4.62 26.09
N PHE A 280 24.37 5.90 26.12
CA PHE A 280 22.96 6.33 26.04
C PHE A 280 22.32 5.89 24.73
N ILE A 281 22.92 6.20 23.57
CA ILE A 281 22.31 5.88 22.28
C ILE A 281 22.23 4.37 22.07
N ASP A 282 23.24 3.61 22.50
CA ASP A 282 23.24 2.15 22.42
C ASP A 282 22.16 1.52 23.33
N ALA A 283 21.91 2.08 24.51
CA ALA A 283 20.81 1.66 25.38
C ALA A 283 19.43 2.05 24.81
N TYR A 284 19.30 3.29 24.34
CA TYR A 284 18.08 3.82 23.74
C TYR A 284 17.67 3.04 22.49
N LEU A 285 18.62 2.76 21.60
CA LEU A 285 18.37 1.98 20.38
C LEU A 285 18.04 0.52 20.68
N ARG A 286 18.65 -0.10 21.72
CA ARG A 286 18.26 -1.46 22.15
C ARG A 286 16.81 -1.51 22.63
N HIS A 287 16.38 -0.51 23.40
CA HIS A 287 14.98 -0.37 23.82
C HIS A 287 14.05 -0.14 22.63
N ASN A 288 14.42 0.77 21.72
CA ASN A 288 13.64 1.07 20.53
C ASN A 288 13.54 -0.10 19.55
N ARG A 289 14.55 -0.97 19.45
CA ARG A 289 14.48 -2.19 18.64
C ARG A 289 13.36 -3.11 19.12
N LEU A 290 13.20 -3.26 20.44
CA LEU A 290 12.11 -4.05 21.03
C LEU A 290 10.74 -3.42 20.75
N ARG A 291 10.63 -2.08 20.88
CA ARG A 291 9.41 -1.34 20.53
C ARG A 291 9.06 -1.53 19.05
N GLN A 292 10.07 -1.44 18.17
CA GLN A 292 9.91 -1.55 16.73
C GLN A 292 9.35 -2.91 16.30
N ILE A 293 9.86 -4.01 16.88
CA ILE A 293 9.36 -5.36 16.57
C ILE A 293 7.86 -5.48 16.89
N GLU A 294 7.42 -4.97 18.05
CA GLU A 294 5.98 -4.99 18.37
C GLU A 294 5.18 -4.04 17.46
N VAL A 295 5.73 -2.87 17.10
CA VAL A 295 5.06 -1.95 16.16
C VAL A 295 4.84 -2.59 14.80
N GLU A 296 5.85 -3.26 14.22
CA GLU A 296 5.74 -3.91 12.91
C GLU A 296 4.71 -5.03 12.90
N LYS A 297 4.76 -5.90 13.92
CA LYS A 297 3.81 -6.98 14.12
C LYS A 297 2.36 -6.48 14.16
N TYR A 298 2.09 -5.40 14.89
CA TYR A 298 0.73 -4.85 14.97
C TYR A 298 0.36 -3.99 13.75
N CYS A 299 1.31 -3.34 13.07
CA CYS A 299 1.08 -2.69 11.77
C CYS A 299 0.57 -3.66 10.70
N GLY A 300 1.15 -4.88 10.63
CA GLY A 300 0.63 -5.95 9.79
C GLY A 300 -0.78 -6.41 10.20
N ALA A 301 -1.03 -6.53 11.50
CA ALA A 301 -2.31 -6.97 12.06
C ALA A 301 -3.45 -5.94 11.97
N LEU A 302 -3.17 -4.65 11.69
CA LEU A 302 -4.22 -3.64 11.46
C LEU A 302 -5.16 -4.00 10.29
N GLN A 303 -4.76 -4.94 9.43
CA GLN A 303 -5.60 -5.55 8.39
C GLN A 303 -6.57 -6.65 8.89
N ASP A 304 -6.24 -7.35 9.97
CA ASP A 304 -6.96 -8.57 10.40
C ASP A 304 -8.25 -8.29 11.20
N SER A 305 -8.62 -7.02 11.37
CA SER A 305 -9.50 -6.56 12.45
C SER A 305 -11.02 -6.49 12.15
N LEU A 306 -11.57 -7.16 11.14
CA LEU A 306 -13.04 -7.36 11.11
C LEU A 306 -13.45 -8.69 11.77
N ALA A 307 -12.49 -9.57 12.04
CA ALA A 307 -12.73 -10.98 12.30
C ALA A 307 -13.17 -11.36 13.73
N SER A 308 -13.55 -10.44 14.62
CA SER A 308 -13.94 -10.84 15.98
C SER A 308 -15.28 -10.27 16.44
N LYS A 309 -16.22 -11.18 16.76
CA LYS A 309 -17.58 -10.92 17.26
C LYS A 309 -17.63 -10.35 18.71
N ARG A 310 -16.54 -9.84 19.29
CA ARG A 310 -16.50 -9.46 20.72
C ARG A 310 -15.70 -8.20 21.05
N GLN A 311 -15.68 -7.18 20.18
CA GLN A 311 -14.91 -5.97 20.46
C GLN A 311 -15.72 -4.69 20.23
N GLU A 312 -15.97 -3.99 21.34
CA GLU A 312 -16.43 -2.60 21.44
C GLU A 312 -15.25 -1.61 21.62
N SER A 313 -14.01 -2.06 21.85
CA SER A 313 -12.88 -1.16 22.21
C SER A 313 -11.83 -0.87 21.12
N THR A 314 -11.69 -1.72 20.09
CA THR A 314 -10.57 -1.65 19.10
C THR A 314 -10.68 -0.51 18.08
N PHE A 315 -11.78 0.25 18.10
CA PHE A 315 -12.03 1.37 17.19
C PHE A 315 -12.20 2.69 17.95
N GLN A 316 -11.68 2.78 19.18
CA GLN A 316 -11.96 3.87 20.11
C GLN A 316 -11.50 5.27 19.64
N LYS A 317 -10.87 5.44 18.45
CA LYS A 317 -10.83 6.76 17.77
C LYS A 317 -11.09 6.77 16.25
N PHE A 318 -11.50 5.66 15.62
CA PHE A 318 -11.67 5.59 14.14
C PHE A 318 -13.13 5.46 13.65
N ASN A 319 -14.05 6.19 14.29
CA ASN A 319 -15.51 6.29 14.06
C ASN A 319 -16.42 5.31 14.83
N ILE A 320 -17.28 5.91 15.66
CA ILE A 320 -18.48 5.31 16.28
C ILE A 320 -19.59 5.09 15.22
N VAL A 321 -19.63 5.89 14.14
CA VAL A 321 -20.80 6.01 13.26
C VAL A 321 -20.99 4.85 12.26
N HIS A 322 -19.93 4.40 11.58
CA HIS A 322 -20.05 3.35 10.53
C HIS A 322 -19.45 1.99 10.93
N ARG A 323 -18.81 1.90 12.10
CA ARG A 323 -18.27 0.63 12.66
C ARG A 323 -19.35 -0.43 12.78
N HIS A 324 -20.52 -0.03 13.28
CA HIS A 324 -21.65 -0.94 13.44
C HIS A 324 -22.04 -1.58 12.11
N TRP A 325 -22.01 -0.83 11.00
CA TRP A 325 -22.36 -1.32 9.68
C TRP A 325 -21.31 -2.30 9.14
N LEU A 326 -20.01 -1.98 9.27
CA LEU A 326 -18.93 -2.89 8.87
C LEU A 326 -18.99 -4.21 9.64
N LEU A 327 -19.23 -4.15 10.96
CA LEU A 327 -19.38 -5.35 11.79
C LEU A 327 -20.63 -6.16 11.43
N GLN A 328 -21.76 -5.50 11.16
CA GLN A 328 -22.99 -6.14 10.70
C GLN A 328 -22.79 -6.84 9.35
N TRP A 329 -22.19 -6.17 8.37
CA TRP A 329 -21.91 -6.76 7.06
C TRP A 329 -20.92 -7.91 7.16
N ASN A 330 -19.87 -7.78 7.97
CA ASN A 330 -18.90 -8.86 8.16
C ASN A 330 -19.54 -10.07 8.87
N ALA A 331 -20.38 -9.83 9.88
CA ALA A 331 -21.13 -10.89 10.55
C ALA A 331 -22.09 -11.60 9.59
N ALA A 332 -22.81 -10.85 8.74
CA ALA A 332 -23.71 -11.41 7.73
C ALA A 332 -22.97 -12.33 6.74
N ILE A 333 -21.79 -11.93 6.27
CA ILE A 333 -20.95 -12.77 5.41
C ILE A 333 -20.47 -14.01 6.19
N CYS A 334 -19.95 -13.82 7.40
CA CYS A 334 -19.40 -14.89 8.23
C CYS A 334 -20.45 -15.96 8.57
N ASP A 335 -21.65 -15.56 8.98
CA ASP A 335 -22.72 -16.48 9.34
C ASP A 335 -23.19 -17.29 8.13
N ARG A 336 -23.14 -16.70 6.92
CA ARG A 336 -23.39 -17.42 5.68
C ARG A 336 -22.28 -18.38 5.30
N ILE A 337 -21.02 -18.00 5.46
CA ILE A 337 -19.88 -18.90 5.23
C ILE A 337 -19.97 -20.11 6.16
N LYS A 338 -20.29 -19.91 7.45
CA LYS A 338 -20.48 -20.99 8.42
C LYS A 338 -21.68 -21.88 8.11
N ALA A 339 -22.73 -21.32 7.50
CA ALA A 339 -23.93 -22.05 7.08
C ALA A 339 -23.80 -22.74 5.70
N LEU A 340 -22.63 -22.69 5.05
CA LEU A 340 -22.41 -23.39 3.78
C LEU A 340 -22.39 -24.90 4.00
N ASP A 341 -23.50 -25.55 3.68
CA ASP A 341 -23.56 -27.01 3.58
C ASP A 341 -22.85 -27.49 2.30
N THR A 342 -21.97 -28.49 2.47
CA THR A 342 -21.27 -29.19 1.39
C THR A 342 -22.19 -29.87 0.38
N GLU A 343 -23.41 -30.26 0.79
CA GLU A 343 -24.36 -30.94 -0.09
C GLU A 343 -25.20 -29.97 -0.94
N ALA A 344 -25.57 -28.81 -0.39
CA ALA A 344 -26.39 -27.82 -1.08
C ALA A 344 -25.60 -26.97 -2.11
N ASN A 345 -24.30 -26.73 -1.90
CA ASN A 345 -23.48 -25.86 -2.73
C ASN A 345 -22.38 -26.63 -3.49
N ARG A 346 -22.78 -27.30 -4.57
CA ARG A 346 -21.89 -28.20 -5.33
C ARG A 346 -20.64 -27.51 -5.90
N SER A 347 -20.69 -26.23 -6.29
CA SER A 347 -19.50 -25.43 -6.71
C SER A 347 -18.50 -25.28 -5.60
N LEU A 348 -18.94 -24.77 -4.45
CA LEU A 348 -18.07 -24.45 -3.34
C LEU A 348 -17.59 -25.70 -2.62
N SER A 349 -18.29 -26.83 -2.73
CA SER A 349 -17.89 -28.12 -2.16
C SER A 349 -16.46 -28.54 -2.52
N LYS A 350 -15.94 -28.11 -3.69
CA LYS A 350 -14.56 -28.42 -4.06
C LYS A 350 -13.56 -27.62 -3.24
N PHE A 351 -13.93 -26.49 -2.65
CA PHE A 351 -13.09 -25.62 -1.81
C PHE A 351 -13.33 -25.79 -0.31
N ALA A 352 -14.00 -26.88 0.12
CA ALA A 352 -14.37 -27.17 1.51
C ALA A 352 -13.31 -26.77 2.53
N PHE A 353 -12.08 -27.26 2.33
CA PHE A 353 -10.94 -26.96 3.18
C PHE A 353 -10.76 -25.45 3.51
N PHE A 354 -10.88 -24.58 2.51
CA PHE A 354 -10.64 -23.13 2.66
C PHE A 354 -11.73 -22.38 3.40
N TYR A 355 -12.92 -22.95 3.60
CA TYR A 355 -13.97 -22.30 4.41
C TYR A 355 -14.33 -23.08 5.67
N THR A 356 -13.88 -24.33 5.81
CA THR A 356 -14.05 -25.14 7.03
C THR A 356 -12.86 -25.03 7.97
N THR A 357 -11.64 -24.98 7.42
CA THR A 357 -10.39 -25.00 8.20
C THR A 357 -9.85 -23.59 8.43
N TYR A 358 -9.96 -22.72 7.42
CA TYR A 358 -9.59 -21.33 7.57
C TYR A 358 -10.66 -20.57 8.37
N PRO A 359 -10.30 -19.69 9.33
CA PRO A 359 -11.29 -18.96 10.13
C PRO A 359 -12.26 -18.15 9.25
N ALA A 360 -13.55 -18.49 9.33
CA ALA A 360 -14.60 -17.84 8.54
C ALA A 360 -14.65 -16.33 8.79
N GLU A 361 -14.32 -15.87 10.01
CA GLU A 361 -14.26 -14.45 10.30
C GLU A 361 -13.12 -13.72 9.55
N LYS A 362 -11.94 -14.36 9.43
CA LYS A 362 -10.82 -13.82 8.65
C LYS A 362 -11.17 -13.77 7.16
N LEU A 363 -11.86 -14.80 6.66
CA LEU A 363 -12.25 -14.89 5.25
C LEU A 363 -13.26 -13.80 4.89
N ALA A 364 -14.28 -13.62 5.73
CA ALA A 364 -15.27 -12.56 5.59
C ALA A 364 -14.61 -11.17 5.61
N SER A 365 -13.63 -10.96 6.51
CA SER A 365 -12.84 -9.72 6.60
C SER A 365 -12.09 -9.42 5.30
N ILE A 366 -11.35 -10.40 4.77
CA ILE A 366 -10.59 -10.25 3.52
C ILE A 366 -11.53 -9.86 2.38
N VAL A 367 -12.69 -10.53 2.28
CA VAL A 367 -13.66 -10.26 1.21
C VAL A 367 -14.25 -8.86 1.36
N LEU A 368 -14.79 -8.51 2.52
CA LEU A 368 -15.43 -7.21 2.72
C LEU A 368 -14.45 -6.05 2.51
N THR A 369 -13.24 -6.15 3.09
CA THR A 369 -12.20 -5.13 2.94
C THR A 369 -11.72 -5.01 1.50
N SER A 370 -11.53 -6.13 0.79
CA SER A 370 -11.15 -6.11 -0.62
C SER A 370 -12.25 -5.54 -1.51
N MET A 371 -13.53 -5.85 -1.25
CA MET A 371 -14.66 -5.31 -1.99
C MET A 371 -14.79 -3.80 -1.79
N LEU A 372 -14.71 -3.33 -0.54
CA LEU A 372 -14.83 -1.91 -0.22
C LEU A 372 -13.64 -1.11 -0.76
N SER A 373 -12.41 -1.54 -0.49
CA SER A 373 -11.19 -0.85 -0.97
C SER A 373 -11.20 -0.70 -2.49
N ALA A 374 -11.51 -1.78 -3.21
CA ALA A 374 -11.57 -1.78 -4.66
C ALA A 374 -12.70 -0.90 -5.23
N THR A 375 -13.89 -0.97 -4.66
CA THR A 375 -15.07 -0.24 -5.19
C THR A 375 -15.07 1.23 -4.80
N LEU A 376 -14.52 1.62 -3.64
CA LEU A 376 -14.36 3.03 -3.25
C LEU A 376 -13.39 3.81 -4.16
N LYS A 377 -12.53 3.12 -4.91
CA LYS A 377 -11.58 3.78 -5.82
C LYS A 377 -12.26 4.45 -7.01
N SER A 378 -13.10 3.66 -7.68
CA SER A 378 -13.63 3.92 -9.03
C SER A 378 -15.15 3.82 -9.09
N GLY A 379 -15.82 3.59 -7.96
CA GLY A 379 -17.25 3.29 -7.82
C GLY A 379 -17.64 1.87 -8.27
N SER A 380 -16.89 1.31 -9.21
CA SER A 380 -17.05 -0.06 -9.70
C SER A 380 -15.71 -0.74 -9.99
N ILE A 381 -15.66 -2.07 -9.87
CA ILE A 381 -14.50 -2.89 -10.23
C ILE A 381 -14.91 -4.10 -11.06
N GLY A 382 -14.05 -4.50 -12.01
CA GLY A 382 -14.21 -5.76 -12.73
C GLY A 382 -14.08 -6.97 -11.81
N THR A 383 -15.02 -7.90 -11.87
CA THR A 383 -15.10 -9.08 -10.99
C THR A 383 -13.80 -9.90 -10.98
N LEU A 384 -13.18 -10.09 -12.15
CA LEU A 384 -11.93 -10.84 -12.28
C LEU A 384 -10.77 -10.18 -11.53
N LYS A 385 -10.66 -8.85 -11.63
CA LYS A 385 -9.60 -8.09 -10.97
C LYS A 385 -9.76 -8.17 -9.45
N LEU A 386 -11.00 -8.12 -8.97
CA LEU A 386 -11.32 -8.24 -7.56
C LEU A 386 -10.99 -9.62 -7.00
N ALA A 387 -11.37 -10.69 -7.71
CA ALA A 387 -11.08 -12.06 -7.29
C ALA A 387 -9.57 -12.35 -7.21
N LYS A 388 -8.77 -11.82 -8.15
CA LYS A 388 -7.30 -11.92 -8.11
C LYS A 388 -6.69 -11.17 -6.92
N ALA A 389 -7.22 -9.99 -6.59
CA ALA A 389 -6.78 -9.23 -5.41
C ALA A 389 -7.05 -10.00 -4.11
N MET A 390 -8.26 -10.55 -3.95
CA MET A 390 -8.63 -11.36 -2.79
C MET A 390 -7.78 -12.62 -2.66
N SER A 391 -7.45 -13.28 -3.78
CA SER A 391 -6.53 -14.42 -3.78
C SER A 391 -5.17 -14.04 -3.22
N THR A 392 -4.62 -12.91 -3.64
CA THR A 392 -3.33 -12.43 -3.13
C THR A 392 -3.38 -12.18 -1.62
N SER A 393 -4.43 -11.51 -1.13
CA SER A 393 -4.63 -11.26 0.31
C SER A 393 -4.79 -12.54 1.13
N LEU A 394 -5.53 -13.54 0.62
CA LEU A 394 -5.65 -14.84 1.29
C LEU A 394 -4.31 -15.58 1.35
N LYS A 395 -3.55 -15.59 0.26
CA LYS A 395 -2.22 -16.23 0.24
C LYS A 395 -1.26 -15.57 1.23
N GLN A 396 -1.34 -14.25 1.41
CA GLN A 396 -0.55 -13.53 2.40
C GLN A 396 -1.00 -13.86 3.83
N SER A 397 -2.31 -13.86 4.11
CA SER A 397 -2.83 -14.19 5.43
C SER A 397 -2.51 -15.64 5.87
N ILE A 398 -2.51 -16.58 4.92
CA ILE A 398 -2.09 -17.98 5.17
C ILE A 398 -0.59 -18.07 5.50
N ARG A 399 0.27 -17.21 4.93
CA ARG A 399 1.71 -17.18 5.25
C ARG A 399 1.99 -16.70 6.66
N SER A 400 1.17 -15.78 7.17
CA SER A 400 1.29 -15.24 8.53
C SER A 400 0.69 -16.15 9.60
N ASP A 401 -0.27 -17.02 9.25
CA ASP A 401 -0.95 -17.87 10.23
C ASP A 401 -0.09 -19.10 10.59
N PRO A 402 0.36 -19.24 11.86
CA PRO A 402 1.24 -20.33 12.27
C PRO A 402 0.63 -21.71 12.11
N GLU A 403 -0.70 -21.86 12.21
CA GLU A 403 -1.36 -23.15 12.02
C GLU A 403 -1.37 -23.55 10.55
N LEU A 404 -1.50 -22.59 9.64
CA LEU A 404 -1.61 -22.81 8.19
C LEU A 404 -0.29 -22.60 7.43
N LYS A 405 0.77 -22.19 8.10
CA LYS A 405 2.13 -22.08 7.55
C LYS A 405 2.59 -23.34 6.78
N PRO A 406 2.23 -24.60 7.16
CA PRO A 406 2.57 -25.81 6.39
C PRO A 406 2.12 -25.83 4.93
N ILE A 407 1.02 -25.15 4.57
CA ILE A 407 0.52 -25.12 3.19
C ILE A 407 1.04 -23.93 2.38
N SER A 408 1.71 -22.96 3.02
CA SER A 408 2.05 -21.65 2.45
C SER A 408 2.95 -21.74 1.20
N GLN A 409 3.93 -22.64 1.20
CA GLN A 409 4.87 -22.85 0.08
C GLN A 409 4.22 -23.53 -1.12
N GLN A 410 3.25 -24.43 -0.86
CA GLN A 410 2.59 -25.24 -1.88
C GLN A 410 1.21 -24.68 -2.29
N LEU A 411 0.82 -23.53 -1.74
CA LEU A 411 -0.50 -22.94 -1.90
C LEU A 411 -0.89 -22.67 -3.36
N ASN A 412 0.08 -22.34 -4.22
CA ASN A 412 -0.16 -22.17 -5.67
C ASN A 412 -0.55 -23.48 -6.37
N HIS A 413 -0.14 -24.63 -5.84
CA HIS A 413 -0.55 -25.94 -6.34
C HIS A 413 -1.94 -26.34 -5.83
N TYR A 414 -2.32 -25.87 -4.63
CA TYR A 414 -3.62 -26.14 -4.02
C TYR A 414 -4.71 -25.15 -4.41
N LEU A 415 -4.35 -23.94 -4.83
CA LEU A 415 -5.25 -22.89 -5.27
C LEU A 415 -4.59 -22.13 -6.44
N ASN A 416 -4.78 -22.66 -7.65
CA ASN A 416 -4.31 -22.02 -8.87
C ASN A 416 -5.13 -20.73 -9.15
N GLU A 417 -4.77 -19.97 -10.19
CA GLU A 417 -5.48 -18.71 -10.50
C GLU A 417 -6.95 -18.93 -10.85
N ASP A 418 -7.27 -19.89 -11.71
CA ASP A 418 -8.64 -20.13 -12.18
C ASP A 418 -9.56 -20.59 -11.04
N ASP A 419 -9.07 -21.51 -10.22
CA ASP A 419 -9.77 -22.01 -9.05
C ASP A 419 -9.87 -20.94 -7.94
N SER A 420 -8.88 -20.06 -7.80
CA SER A 420 -9.01 -18.87 -6.93
C SER A 420 -10.14 -17.97 -7.40
N ILE A 421 -10.21 -17.71 -8.70
CA ILE A 421 -11.25 -16.85 -9.29
C ILE A 421 -12.62 -17.47 -9.01
N GLU A 422 -12.79 -18.76 -9.24
CA GLU A 422 -14.05 -19.45 -8.99
C GLU A 422 -14.45 -19.42 -7.51
N PHE A 423 -13.50 -19.69 -6.60
CA PHE A 423 -13.74 -19.62 -5.16
C PHE A 423 -14.20 -18.24 -4.70
N PHE A 424 -13.46 -17.18 -5.08
CA PHE A 424 -13.79 -15.82 -4.67
C PHE A 424 -15.03 -15.27 -5.36
N CYS A 425 -15.31 -15.64 -6.61
CA CYS A 425 -16.59 -15.29 -7.25
C CYS A 425 -17.78 -15.86 -6.47
N GLY A 426 -17.67 -17.09 -5.95
CA GLY A 426 -18.68 -17.70 -5.09
C GLY A 426 -18.90 -16.93 -3.79
N ILE A 427 -17.82 -16.52 -3.11
CA ILE A 427 -17.95 -15.76 -1.85
C ILE A 427 -18.37 -14.30 -2.09
N ILE A 428 -17.93 -13.68 -3.19
CA ILE A 428 -18.42 -12.36 -3.63
C ILE A 428 -19.93 -12.39 -3.81
N LYS A 429 -20.48 -13.44 -4.43
CA LYS A 429 -21.92 -13.60 -4.61
C LYS A 429 -22.64 -13.62 -3.25
N LEU A 430 -22.13 -14.40 -2.30
CA LEU A 430 -22.65 -14.42 -0.93
C LEU A 430 -22.62 -13.03 -0.28
N ALA A 431 -21.54 -12.27 -0.47
CA ALA A 431 -21.44 -10.91 0.05
C ALA A 431 -22.47 -9.97 -0.62
N THR A 432 -22.63 -10.04 -1.95
CA THR A 432 -23.60 -9.19 -2.67
C THR A 432 -25.05 -9.46 -2.29
N GLU A 433 -25.40 -10.71 -1.97
CA GLU A 433 -26.77 -11.10 -1.61
C GLU A 433 -27.13 -10.75 -0.16
N ASN A 434 -26.15 -10.72 0.75
CA ASN A 434 -26.38 -10.61 2.19
C ASN A 434 -26.01 -9.24 2.78
N CYS A 435 -25.13 -8.47 2.15
CA CYS A 435 -24.81 -7.11 2.61
C CYS A 435 -25.88 -6.12 2.12
N LYS A 436 -26.67 -5.58 3.04
CA LYS A 436 -27.70 -4.57 2.77
C LYS A 436 -27.44 -3.28 3.54
N LEU A 437 -27.94 -2.17 3.02
CA LEU A 437 -27.85 -0.87 3.69
C LEU A 437 -28.69 -0.85 4.98
N PRO A 438 -28.14 -0.28 6.07
CA PRO A 438 -28.80 -0.24 7.37
C PRO A 438 -30.07 0.62 7.35
N LEU A 439 -31.04 0.23 8.18
CA LEU A 439 -32.37 0.85 8.25
C LEU A 439 -32.41 2.10 9.16
N ASP A 440 -31.45 2.24 10.10
CA ASP A 440 -31.55 3.19 11.23
C ASP A 440 -30.68 4.45 11.12
N SER A 441 -30.15 4.80 9.93
CA SER A 441 -29.26 5.95 9.83
C SER A 441 -29.94 7.19 9.23
N GLY A 442 -29.98 8.29 9.99
CA GLY A 442 -30.35 9.61 9.47
C GLY A 442 -29.41 10.17 8.40
N MET A 443 -28.31 9.46 8.07
CA MET A 443 -27.33 9.82 7.04
C MET A 443 -27.60 9.19 5.67
N LEU A 444 -28.48 8.18 5.59
CA LEU A 444 -28.89 7.55 4.32
C LEU A 444 -30.26 8.08 3.93
N SER A 445 -30.56 8.13 2.63
CA SER A 445 -31.89 8.51 2.19
C SER A 445 -32.90 7.42 2.55
N LYS A 446 -34.12 7.81 2.92
CA LYS A 446 -35.18 6.85 3.29
C LYS A 446 -35.47 5.81 2.18
N SER A 447 -35.20 6.18 0.92
CA SER A 447 -35.32 5.33 -0.26
C SER A 447 -34.22 4.26 -0.40
N SER A 448 -33.08 4.44 0.28
CA SER A 448 -31.91 3.57 0.18
C SER A 448 -31.87 2.47 1.25
N HIS A 449 -32.76 2.55 2.25
CA HIS A 449 -32.85 1.54 3.31
C HIS A 449 -33.15 0.14 2.75
N GLY A 450 -32.35 -0.85 3.16
CA GLY A 450 -32.54 -2.25 2.78
C GLY A 450 -32.10 -2.61 1.35
N GLN A 451 -31.61 -1.65 0.55
CA GLN A 451 -31.01 -1.93 -0.76
C GLN A 451 -29.69 -2.70 -0.62
N PRO A 452 -29.28 -3.49 -1.63
CA PRO A 452 -28.01 -4.20 -1.60
C PRO A 452 -26.84 -3.21 -1.57
N LEU A 453 -25.86 -3.47 -0.69
CA LEU A 453 -24.64 -2.67 -0.58
C LEU A 453 -23.84 -2.71 -1.88
N PHE A 454 -23.76 -3.90 -2.49
CA PHE A 454 -23.06 -4.15 -3.74
C PHE A 454 -24.06 -4.61 -4.79
N SER A 455 -24.00 -3.99 -5.97
CA SER A 455 -24.76 -4.41 -7.14
C SER A 455 -23.84 -5.01 -8.20
N VAL A 456 -24.35 -6.00 -8.91
CA VAL A 456 -23.62 -6.65 -10.00
C VAL A 456 -24.17 -6.17 -11.33
N GLY A 457 -23.29 -5.76 -12.24
CA GLY A 457 -23.68 -5.21 -13.54
C GLY A 457 -22.65 -5.49 -14.64
N TYR A 458 -22.83 -4.86 -15.79
CA TYR A 458 -21.93 -4.97 -16.93
C TYR A 458 -21.52 -3.58 -17.43
N ALA A 459 -20.23 -3.38 -17.67
CA ALA A 459 -19.69 -2.15 -18.26
C ALA A 459 -18.76 -2.45 -19.45
N LYS A 460 -18.42 -1.43 -20.23
CA LYS A 460 -17.40 -1.55 -21.29
C LYS A 460 -16.02 -1.82 -20.66
N SER A 461 -15.22 -2.68 -21.28
CA SER A 461 -13.89 -3.01 -20.77
C SER A 461 -12.87 -1.87 -20.90
N SER A 462 -13.04 -1.01 -21.91
CA SER A 462 -12.30 0.23 -22.12
C SER A 462 -13.15 1.22 -22.93
N GLN A 463 -12.82 2.51 -22.92
CA GLN A 463 -13.52 3.50 -23.75
C GLN A 463 -13.41 3.18 -25.24
N ASP A 464 -12.30 2.55 -25.65
CA ASP A 464 -12.01 2.14 -27.03
C ASP A 464 -12.55 0.73 -27.38
N SER A 465 -13.09 -0.01 -26.41
CA SER A 465 -13.64 -1.35 -26.66
C SER A 465 -15.00 -1.27 -27.36
N SER A 466 -15.22 -2.23 -28.26
CA SER A 466 -16.52 -2.40 -28.93
C SER A 466 -17.67 -2.43 -27.91
N PRO A 467 -18.85 -1.83 -28.21
CA PRO A 467 -20.03 -1.87 -27.33
C PRO A 467 -20.48 -3.29 -26.95
N PHE A 468 -20.08 -4.30 -27.73
CA PHE A 468 -20.37 -5.71 -27.53
C PHE A 468 -19.39 -6.41 -26.58
N HIS A 469 -18.21 -5.81 -26.32
CA HIS A 469 -17.24 -6.36 -25.38
C HIS A 469 -17.47 -5.80 -23.97
N ARG A 470 -18.39 -6.45 -23.24
CA ARG A 470 -18.76 -6.08 -21.87
C ARG A 470 -18.02 -6.92 -20.84
N MET A 471 -17.69 -6.31 -19.71
CA MET A 471 -17.11 -6.96 -18.54
C MET A 471 -18.09 -6.91 -17.36
N GLY A 472 -18.18 -8.00 -16.60
CA GLY A 472 -18.90 -8.01 -15.32
C GLY A 472 -18.21 -7.08 -14.32
N ILE A 473 -19.00 -6.21 -13.70
CA ILE A 473 -18.55 -5.24 -12.69
C ILE A 473 -19.36 -5.39 -11.41
N ILE A 474 -18.71 -5.10 -10.29
CA ILE A 474 -19.34 -4.94 -8.98
C ILE A 474 -19.29 -3.45 -8.65
N SER A 475 -20.46 -2.88 -8.37
CA SER A 475 -20.62 -1.46 -8.06
C SER A 475 -21.07 -1.31 -6.61
N LEU A 476 -20.46 -0.37 -5.91
CA LEU A 476 -20.87 -0.01 -4.55
C LEU A 476 -22.04 0.97 -4.63
N HIS A 477 -22.96 0.90 -3.68
CA HIS A 477 -24.06 1.86 -3.61
C HIS A 477 -23.54 3.30 -3.50
N GLN A 478 -24.13 4.23 -4.27
CA GLN A 478 -23.63 5.60 -4.41
C GLN A 478 -23.52 6.34 -3.07
N GLU A 479 -24.53 6.23 -2.21
CA GLU A 479 -24.49 6.85 -0.87
C GLU A 479 -23.36 6.32 0.01
N ILE A 480 -22.97 5.05 -0.14
CA ILE A 480 -21.83 4.50 0.61
C ILE A 480 -20.51 4.94 0.00
N ILE A 481 -20.39 5.02 -1.33
CA ILE A 481 -19.18 5.58 -1.98
C ILE A 481 -18.89 6.97 -1.42
N ILE A 482 -19.93 7.78 -1.39
CA ILE A 482 -20.00 9.13 -0.88
C ILE A 482 -19.60 9.15 0.61
N LEU A 483 -20.30 8.43 1.48
CA LEU A 483 -20.02 8.38 2.93
C LEU A 483 -18.62 7.83 3.28
N PHE A 484 -18.14 6.85 2.52
CA PHE A 484 -16.85 6.19 2.77
C PHE A 484 -15.69 6.77 1.96
N GLN A 485 -15.92 7.80 1.14
CA GLN A 485 -14.89 8.44 0.33
C GLN A 485 -13.71 8.93 1.18
N SER A 486 -14.00 9.31 2.43
CA SER A 486 -13.03 9.74 3.43
C SER A 486 -12.11 8.63 3.95
N TYR A 487 -12.50 7.35 3.83
CA TYR A 487 -11.70 6.19 4.23
C TYR A 487 -11.01 5.52 3.06
N LYS A 488 -11.08 6.12 1.87
CA LYS A 488 -10.47 5.59 0.65
C LYS A 488 -9.00 5.26 0.89
N ASP A 489 -8.22 6.18 1.43
CA ASP A 489 -6.76 6.01 1.59
C ASP A 489 -6.41 4.99 2.70
N LEU A 490 -7.21 4.94 3.76
CA LEU A 490 -7.10 3.95 4.84
C LEU A 490 -7.34 2.52 4.34
N LEU A 491 -8.38 2.32 3.53
CA LEU A 491 -8.74 1.00 3.00
C LEU A 491 -7.86 0.58 1.81
N HIS A 492 -7.23 1.54 1.11
CA HIS A 492 -6.45 1.28 -0.11
C HIS A 492 -5.02 0.79 0.12
N SER A 493 -4.37 1.23 1.20
CA SER A 493 -2.93 0.95 1.38
C SER A 493 -2.63 -0.51 1.71
N GLY A 494 -3.65 -1.32 2.02
CA GLY A 494 -3.46 -2.65 2.56
C GLY A 494 -2.85 -2.53 3.95
N THR A 495 -1.57 -2.20 4.07
CA THR A 495 -0.84 -2.03 5.32
C THR A 495 -0.69 -0.56 5.71
N VAL A 496 -1.04 -0.22 6.95
CA VAL A 496 -0.68 1.06 7.55
C VAL A 496 0.74 0.94 8.11
N LEU A 497 1.70 1.58 7.43
CA LEU A 497 3.11 1.53 7.78
C LEU A 497 3.51 2.82 8.50
N LEU A 498 3.92 2.68 9.76
CA LEU A 498 4.42 3.79 10.58
C LEU A 498 5.94 4.00 10.37
N PRO A 499 6.47 5.21 10.65
CA PRO A 499 7.91 5.43 10.79
C PRO A 499 8.55 4.44 11.77
N MET A 500 9.82 4.12 11.58
CA MET A 500 10.53 3.19 12.47
C MET A 500 11.14 3.93 13.66
N LEU A 501 11.08 3.35 14.86
CA LEU A 501 11.77 3.85 16.06
C LEU A 501 13.25 3.45 16.11
N TYR A 502 13.64 2.51 15.25
CA TYR A 502 14.97 1.93 15.15
C TYR A 502 15.48 2.07 13.71
N PRO A 503 16.79 2.22 13.48
CA PRO A 503 17.36 2.29 12.14
C PRO A 503 16.86 1.14 11.24
N PRO A 504 16.47 1.42 9.98
CA PRO A 504 16.06 0.38 9.05
C PRO A 504 17.17 -0.64 8.79
N GLU A 505 16.78 -1.88 8.50
CA GLU A 505 17.72 -2.91 8.06
C GLU A 505 18.36 -2.50 6.73
N LYS A 506 19.65 -2.79 6.61
CA LYS A 506 20.39 -2.49 5.38
C LYS A 506 19.84 -3.32 4.23
N TRP A 507 19.63 -2.69 3.09
CA TRP A 507 19.28 -3.43 1.88
C TRP A 507 20.45 -4.30 1.46
N THR A 508 20.23 -5.60 1.38
CA THR A 508 21.25 -6.60 0.96
C THR A 508 20.75 -7.45 -0.20
N SER A 509 19.43 -7.54 -0.36
CA SER A 509 18.79 -8.28 -1.45
C SER A 509 17.45 -7.63 -1.79
N PRO A 510 16.81 -8.01 -2.90
CA PRO A 510 15.50 -7.47 -3.29
C PRO A 510 14.37 -7.67 -2.27
N ILE A 511 14.56 -8.61 -1.35
CA ILE A 511 13.57 -9.05 -0.36
C ILE A 511 14.00 -8.71 1.08
N HIS A 512 15.28 -8.39 1.33
CA HIS A 512 15.81 -8.09 2.67
C HIS A 512 16.33 -6.65 2.72
N GLY A 513 15.68 -5.83 3.54
CA GLY A 513 16.04 -4.44 3.84
C GLY A 513 14.81 -3.59 4.18
N GLY A 514 15.04 -2.40 4.74
CA GLY A 514 13.98 -1.51 5.19
C GLY A 514 13.43 -1.91 6.56
N TYR A 515 12.17 -2.35 6.62
CA TYR A 515 11.55 -2.80 7.87
C TYR A 515 12.21 -4.08 8.41
N LEU A 516 12.19 -4.31 9.73
CA LEU A 516 12.84 -5.46 10.37
C LEU A 516 12.24 -6.79 9.91
N GLU A 517 10.91 -6.84 9.74
CA GLU A 517 10.17 -8.02 9.27
C GLU A 517 9.89 -8.00 7.75
N GLY A 518 10.49 -7.06 7.01
CA GLY A 518 10.33 -6.99 5.54
C GLY A 518 8.91 -6.61 5.08
N LEU A 519 8.24 -5.71 5.82
CA LEU A 519 6.84 -5.32 5.56
C LEU A 519 6.59 -4.63 4.21
N ALA A 520 7.62 -4.04 3.59
CA ALA A 520 7.49 -3.27 2.36
C ALA A 520 8.43 -3.78 1.25
N PRO A 521 7.95 -3.92 0.00
CA PRO A 521 8.82 -4.34 -1.11
C PRO A 521 9.80 -3.22 -1.49
N MET A 522 10.97 -3.62 -1.98
CA MET A 522 11.98 -2.69 -2.51
C MET A 522 11.47 -1.90 -3.72
N VAL A 523 10.67 -2.53 -4.59
CA VAL A 523 10.14 -1.91 -5.81
C VAL A 523 8.62 -1.96 -5.81
N ARG A 524 7.98 -0.79 -5.84
CA ARG A 524 6.53 -0.66 -6.02
C ARG A 524 6.17 -0.89 -7.49
N SER A 525 5.51 -2.01 -7.76
CA SER A 525 5.05 -2.39 -9.11
C SER A 525 3.62 -2.92 -9.06
N SER A 526 2.83 -2.62 -10.09
CA SER A 526 1.53 -3.26 -10.29
C SER A 526 1.65 -4.72 -10.78
N ASP A 527 2.80 -5.10 -11.34
CA ASP A 527 3.16 -6.46 -11.72
C ASP A 527 4.40 -6.89 -10.93
N GLU A 528 4.17 -7.40 -9.72
CA GLU A 528 5.25 -7.80 -8.80
C GLU A 528 6.02 -9.01 -9.33
N GLN A 529 5.35 -9.96 -10.00
CA GLN A 529 5.98 -11.21 -10.43
C GLN A 529 7.04 -10.96 -11.51
N THR A 530 6.72 -10.17 -12.53
CA THR A 530 7.66 -9.84 -13.59
C THR A 530 8.80 -8.98 -13.04
N THR A 531 8.45 -7.96 -12.26
CA THR A 531 9.44 -7.07 -11.64
C THR A 531 10.43 -7.83 -10.77
N LEU A 532 9.96 -8.75 -9.91
CA LEU A 532 10.83 -9.56 -9.06
C LEU A 532 11.78 -10.46 -9.87
N LYS A 533 11.35 -11.03 -11.00
CA LYS A 533 12.22 -11.82 -11.88
C LYS A 533 13.40 -11.01 -12.42
N TYR A 534 13.14 -9.80 -12.91
CA TYR A 534 14.20 -8.92 -13.42
C TYR A 534 15.12 -8.43 -12.32
N ILE A 535 14.56 -8.07 -11.16
CA ILE A 535 15.35 -7.60 -10.02
C ILE A 535 16.23 -8.73 -9.47
N ASN A 536 15.73 -9.96 -9.36
CA ASN A 536 16.54 -11.10 -8.93
C ASN A 536 17.70 -11.38 -9.88
N LYS A 537 17.49 -11.18 -11.19
CA LYS A 537 18.57 -11.27 -12.18
C LYS A 537 19.59 -10.13 -12.04
N ALA A 538 19.13 -8.91 -11.77
CA ALA A 538 20.00 -7.77 -11.51
C ALA A 538 20.80 -7.94 -10.19
N HIS A 539 20.18 -8.53 -9.16
CA HIS A 539 20.84 -8.90 -7.91
C HIS A 539 21.96 -9.92 -8.15
N ALA A 540 21.68 -10.99 -8.90
CA ALA A 540 22.67 -12.02 -9.22
C ALA A 540 23.88 -11.50 -10.01
N THR A 541 23.73 -10.36 -10.69
CA THR A 541 24.83 -9.70 -11.44
C THR A 541 25.49 -8.55 -10.67
N GLY A 542 25.07 -8.29 -9.43
CA GLY A 542 25.63 -7.23 -8.57
C GLY A 542 25.24 -5.80 -8.96
N GLN A 543 24.34 -5.61 -9.94
CA GLN A 543 23.99 -4.28 -10.48
C GLN A 543 23.17 -3.41 -9.51
N LEU A 544 22.67 -4.01 -8.42
CA LEU A 544 21.81 -3.33 -7.46
C LEU A 544 22.54 -2.73 -6.26
N GLN A 545 23.86 -2.91 -6.15
CA GLN A 545 24.61 -2.48 -4.97
C GLN A 545 24.46 -0.97 -4.69
N SER A 546 24.59 -0.13 -5.72
CA SER A 546 24.43 1.31 -5.57
C SER A 546 23.03 1.71 -5.11
N LEU A 547 22.01 0.97 -5.55
CA LEU A 547 20.64 1.21 -5.11
C LEU A 547 20.46 0.82 -3.64
N TYR A 548 21.04 -0.31 -3.22
CA TYR A 548 21.02 -0.75 -1.82
C TYR A 548 21.68 0.27 -0.90
N ASP A 549 22.84 0.79 -1.29
CA ASP A 549 23.58 1.77 -0.50
C ASP A 549 22.77 3.07 -0.35
N VAL A 550 22.19 3.57 -1.45
CA VAL A 550 21.36 4.79 -1.44
C VAL A 550 20.11 4.62 -0.57
N LEU A 551 19.36 3.52 -0.73
CA LEU A 551 18.16 3.28 0.06
C LEU A 551 18.48 3.11 1.54
N THR A 552 19.59 2.43 1.85
CA THR A 552 20.08 2.27 3.22
C THR A 552 20.47 3.62 3.82
N GLN A 553 21.23 4.44 3.10
CA GLN A 553 21.67 5.74 3.57
C GLN A 553 20.48 6.69 3.82
N LEU A 554 19.54 6.78 2.88
CA LEU A 554 18.34 7.61 3.01
C LEU A 554 17.44 7.12 4.15
N GLY A 555 17.32 5.80 4.32
CA GLY A 555 16.55 5.21 5.42
C GLY A 555 17.19 5.40 6.79
N SER A 556 18.52 5.41 6.87
CA SER A 556 19.27 5.54 8.13
C SER A 556 19.28 6.95 8.72
N LEU A 557 18.75 7.94 8.01
CA LEU A 557 18.73 9.32 8.48
C LEU A 557 17.70 9.49 9.63
N PRO A 558 18.14 9.91 10.83
CA PRO A 558 17.26 10.04 11.97
C PRO A 558 16.54 11.39 11.96
N TRP A 559 15.23 11.36 12.16
CA TRP A 559 14.34 12.51 12.23
C TRP A 559 13.72 12.62 13.64
N ALA A 560 13.09 13.75 13.91
CA ALA A 560 12.29 14.03 15.09
C ALA A 560 11.03 14.81 14.69
N ILE A 561 10.00 14.79 15.54
CA ILE A 561 8.87 15.70 15.40
C ILE A 561 9.19 17.03 16.10
N ASN A 562 9.02 18.14 15.39
CA ASN A 562 9.03 19.48 15.96
C ASN A 562 7.80 19.64 16.87
N LYS A 563 8.04 19.59 18.19
CA LYS A 563 6.98 19.62 19.20
C LYS A 563 6.16 20.90 19.15
N GLU A 564 6.80 22.06 19.01
CA GLU A 564 6.08 23.34 18.93
C GLU A 564 5.12 23.39 17.75
N MET A 565 5.53 22.87 16.59
CA MET A 565 4.67 22.80 15.42
C MET A 565 3.56 21.75 15.59
N SER A 566 3.84 20.63 16.26
CA SER A 566 2.83 19.62 16.58
C SER A 566 1.74 20.14 17.52
N ASP A 567 2.11 20.97 18.49
CA ASP A 567 1.16 21.58 19.42
C ASP A 567 0.26 22.60 18.69
N ILE A 568 0.85 23.44 17.83
CA ILE A 568 0.12 24.38 16.96
C ILE A 568 -0.82 23.64 16.01
N PHE A 569 -0.38 22.53 15.43
CA PHE A 569 -1.23 21.70 14.56
C PHE A 569 -2.43 21.14 15.33
N THR A 570 -2.22 20.66 16.56
CA THR A 570 -3.29 20.16 17.42
C THR A 570 -4.29 21.27 17.76
N GLU A 571 -3.83 22.46 18.11
CA GLU A 571 -4.69 23.62 18.36
C GLU A 571 -5.51 24.01 17.11
N CYS A 572 -4.90 23.98 15.93
CA CYS A 572 -5.61 24.28 14.67
C CYS A 572 -6.68 23.24 14.33
N LEU A 573 -6.49 21.98 14.71
CA LEU A 573 -7.49 20.93 14.50
C LEU A 573 -8.74 21.15 15.36
N GLU A 574 -8.64 21.85 16.48
CA GLU A 574 -9.76 22.10 17.39
C GLU A 574 -10.62 23.31 16.98
N LYS A 575 -10.16 24.14 16.02
CA LYS A 575 -10.89 25.35 15.58
C LYS A 575 -12.18 25.01 14.82
N PRO A 576 -13.35 25.55 15.22
CA PRO A 576 -14.64 25.17 14.64
C PRO A 576 -14.80 25.59 13.18
N GLU A 577 -14.17 26.68 12.75
CA GLU A 577 -14.19 27.18 11.37
C GLU A 577 -13.17 26.49 10.43
N GLY A 578 -12.33 25.61 10.96
CA GLY A 578 -11.15 25.08 10.26
C GLY A 578 -10.01 26.10 10.20
N PHE A 579 -8.89 25.74 9.57
CA PHE A 579 -7.73 26.63 9.49
C PHE A 579 -6.85 26.33 8.27
N LEU A 580 -6.64 27.31 7.40
CA LEU A 580 -5.92 27.14 6.13
C LEU A 580 -6.50 25.99 5.29
N SER A 581 -5.71 24.93 5.05
CA SER A 581 -6.13 23.72 4.34
C SER A 581 -6.80 22.68 5.24
N ILE A 582 -6.79 22.88 6.57
CA ILE A 582 -7.38 21.98 7.56
C ILE A 582 -8.88 22.24 7.62
N PRO A 583 -9.73 21.27 7.25
CA PRO A 583 -11.18 21.45 7.33
C PRO A 583 -11.69 21.51 8.79
N PRO A 584 -12.88 22.06 9.01
CA PRO A 584 -13.50 22.12 10.33
C PRO A 584 -13.77 20.73 10.91
N PRO A 585 -14.02 20.63 12.24
CA PRO A 585 -14.39 19.39 12.91
C PRO A 585 -15.60 18.72 12.25
N LEU A 586 -15.65 17.40 12.32
CA LEU A 586 -16.74 16.62 11.71
C LEU A 586 -18.13 16.96 12.26
N SER A 587 -18.22 17.50 13.48
CA SER A 587 -19.46 17.98 14.09
C SER A 587 -20.02 19.24 13.45
N GLU A 588 -19.14 20.13 12.98
CA GLU A 588 -19.49 21.42 12.35
C GLU A 588 -19.68 21.28 10.83
N LEU A 589 -19.12 20.22 10.23
CA LEU A 589 -19.23 19.97 8.80
C LEU A 589 -20.64 19.47 8.44
N MET A 590 -21.48 20.38 7.95
CA MET A 590 -22.86 20.09 7.54
C MET A 590 -22.98 19.69 6.06
N PRO A 591 -23.81 18.70 5.72
CA PRO A 591 -24.10 18.38 4.32
C PRO A 591 -24.89 19.52 3.67
N PRO A 592 -24.60 19.86 2.41
CA PRO A 592 -25.30 20.94 1.73
C PRO A 592 -26.76 20.54 1.44
N VAL A 593 -27.70 21.44 1.75
CA VAL A 593 -29.13 21.23 1.51
C VAL A 593 -29.54 22.01 0.26
N PHE A 594 -30.07 21.32 -0.74
CA PHE A 594 -30.59 21.93 -1.96
C PHE A 594 -32.08 21.66 -2.10
N GLU A 595 -32.87 22.71 -2.39
CA GLU A 595 -34.29 22.58 -2.67
C GLU A 595 -34.52 21.91 -4.04
N ILE A 596 -35.37 20.88 -4.06
CA ILE A 596 -35.70 20.18 -5.30
C ILE A 596 -36.60 21.08 -6.15
N PRO A 597 -36.28 21.35 -7.43
CA PRO A 597 -37.14 22.10 -8.33
C PRO A 597 -38.53 21.45 -8.40
N LYS A 598 -39.57 22.21 -8.05
CA LYS A 598 -40.96 21.72 -8.09
C LYS A 598 -41.51 21.98 -9.48
N LYS A 599 -42.00 20.93 -10.15
CA LYS A 599 -42.56 21.04 -11.51
C LYS A 599 -43.68 22.09 -11.62
N SER A 600 -44.43 22.33 -10.54
CA SER A 600 -45.51 23.32 -10.47
C SER A 600 -45.07 24.79 -10.60
N LEU A 601 -43.77 25.08 -10.53
CA LEU A 601 -43.22 26.44 -10.58
C LEU A 601 -42.75 26.85 -12.00
N TYR A 602 -42.90 25.97 -13.00
CA TYR A 602 -42.38 26.17 -14.34
C TYR A 602 -43.51 26.15 -15.37
N GLU A 603 -43.47 27.09 -16.32
CA GLU A 603 -44.46 27.19 -17.41
C GLU A 603 -44.17 26.18 -18.54
N SER A 604 -42.90 25.75 -18.69
CA SER A 604 -42.44 24.84 -19.73
C SER A 604 -41.70 23.62 -19.16
N ASP A 605 -41.98 22.44 -19.72
CA ASP A 605 -41.25 21.20 -19.40
C ASP A 605 -39.75 21.31 -19.74
N CYS A 606 -39.37 22.13 -20.73
CA CYS A 606 -37.96 22.30 -21.13
C CYS A 606 -37.15 23.06 -20.05
N GLU A 607 -37.74 24.09 -19.46
CA GLU A 607 -37.12 24.88 -18.38
C GLU A 607 -37.01 24.05 -17.10
N TYR A 608 -38.07 23.32 -16.75
CA TYR A 608 -38.03 22.38 -15.62
C TYR A 608 -36.91 21.33 -15.79
N GLU A 609 -36.75 20.75 -16.99
CA GLU A 609 -35.70 19.77 -17.27
C GLU A 609 -34.28 20.38 -17.28
N ALA A 610 -34.13 21.65 -17.67
CA ALA A 610 -32.86 22.36 -17.58
C ALA A 610 -32.48 22.62 -16.10
N ASP A 611 -33.40 23.15 -15.30
CA ASP A 611 -33.19 23.43 -13.88
C ASP A 611 -33.02 22.16 -13.05
N ARG A 612 -33.76 21.09 -13.38
CA ARG A 612 -33.57 19.78 -12.76
C ARG A 612 -32.17 19.22 -13.03
N ARG A 613 -31.66 19.37 -14.26
CA ARG A 613 -30.28 18.97 -14.61
C ARG A 613 -29.25 19.83 -13.88
N ALA A 614 -29.47 21.15 -13.79
CA ALA A 614 -28.62 22.05 -13.04
C ALA A 614 -28.61 21.71 -11.53
N TYR A 615 -29.78 21.44 -10.94
CA TYR A 615 -29.92 20.98 -9.56
C TYR A 615 -29.10 19.72 -9.29
N TYR A 616 -29.26 18.66 -10.11
CA TYR A 616 -28.51 17.42 -9.91
C TYR A 616 -27.01 17.60 -10.11
N LYS A 617 -26.59 18.52 -10.99
CA LYS A 617 -25.19 18.89 -11.18
C LYS A 617 -24.64 19.59 -9.93
N GLN A 618 -25.30 20.65 -9.45
CA GLN A 618 -24.91 21.41 -8.26
C GLN A 618 -24.89 20.54 -7.00
N LYS A 619 -25.94 19.73 -6.80
CA LYS A 619 -26.03 18.78 -5.70
C LYS A 619 -24.84 17.83 -5.70
N ARG A 620 -24.51 17.25 -6.86
CA ARG A 620 -23.37 16.33 -7.00
C ARG A 620 -22.03 17.02 -6.74
N GLU A 621 -21.85 18.24 -7.22
CA GLU A 621 -20.63 19.03 -7.01
C GLU A 621 -20.42 19.33 -5.53
N ALA A 622 -21.46 19.78 -4.83
CA ALA A 622 -21.38 20.10 -3.41
C ALA A 622 -21.29 18.87 -2.51
N GLU A 623 -21.95 17.75 -2.86
CA GLU A 623 -21.72 16.47 -2.20
C GLU A 623 -20.25 16.06 -2.34
N ASN A 624 -19.68 16.08 -3.55
CA ASN A 624 -18.28 15.74 -3.78
C ASN A 624 -17.32 16.63 -2.97
N GLU A 625 -17.61 17.93 -2.86
CA GLU A 625 -16.85 18.86 -2.03
C GLU A 625 -16.94 18.50 -0.55
N TYR A 626 -18.15 18.28 -0.01
CA TYR A 626 -18.38 17.87 1.37
C TYR A 626 -17.60 16.59 1.73
N PHE A 627 -17.68 15.55 0.88
CA PHE A 627 -16.97 14.29 1.13
C PHE A 627 -15.45 14.43 0.94
N GLY A 628 -15.01 15.31 0.06
CA GLY A 628 -13.61 15.70 -0.06
C GLY A 628 -13.07 16.34 1.21
N LEU A 629 -13.78 17.34 1.75
CA LEU A 629 -13.42 18.02 3.01
C LEU A 629 -13.43 17.05 4.19
N ARG A 630 -14.47 16.20 4.29
CA ARG A 630 -14.56 15.15 5.32
C ARG A 630 -13.37 14.18 5.27
N GLY A 631 -12.93 13.79 4.06
CA GLY A 631 -11.76 12.92 3.86
C GLY A 631 -10.45 13.57 4.25
N ASN A 632 -10.25 14.82 3.85
CA ASN A 632 -9.08 15.60 4.25
C ASN A 632 -9.02 15.75 5.76
N ARG A 633 -10.16 16.01 6.42
CA ARG A 633 -10.24 16.11 7.89
C ARG A 633 -9.74 14.85 8.59
N ILE A 634 -10.26 13.69 8.21
CA ILE A 634 -9.86 12.40 8.79
C ILE A 634 -8.36 12.14 8.57
N SER A 635 -7.85 12.49 7.38
CA SER A 635 -6.42 12.35 7.05
C SER A 635 -5.53 13.21 7.95
N TYR A 636 -5.92 14.45 8.22
CA TYR A 636 -5.20 15.31 9.16
C TYR A 636 -5.24 14.79 10.60
N GLU A 637 -6.40 14.28 11.07
CA GLU A 637 -6.50 13.70 12.41
C GLU A 637 -5.60 12.47 12.58
N LEU A 638 -5.51 11.60 11.56
CA LEU A 638 -4.55 10.50 11.51
C LEU A 638 -3.11 10.98 11.60
N MET A 639 -2.74 11.92 10.72
CA MET A 639 -1.40 12.48 10.67
C MET A 639 -1.01 13.12 12.00
N ASN A 640 -1.92 13.88 12.62
CA ASN A 640 -1.70 14.47 13.93
C ASN A 640 -1.50 13.40 15.00
N LYS A 641 -2.36 12.37 15.03
CA LYS A 641 -2.24 11.30 16.04
C LYS A 641 -0.90 10.57 15.96
N VAL A 642 -0.39 10.34 14.74
CA VAL A 642 0.96 9.80 14.53
C VAL A 642 2.01 10.81 14.98
N ALA A 643 1.96 12.05 14.51
CA ALA A 643 2.94 13.08 14.88
C ALA A 643 3.03 13.26 16.40
N SER A 644 1.88 13.40 17.08
CA SER A 644 1.82 13.57 18.54
C SER A 644 2.40 12.39 19.31
N CYS A 645 2.29 11.15 18.81
CA CYS A 645 2.81 9.99 19.54
C CYS A 645 4.35 9.94 19.54
N TYR A 646 4.99 10.27 18.42
CA TYR A 646 6.45 10.43 18.35
C TYR A 646 6.91 11.72 19.06
N ALA A 647 6.12 12.80 19.01
CA ALA A 647 6.45 14.06 19.69
C ALA A 647 6.41 13.95 21.22
N ALA A 648 5.54 13.10 21.78
CA ALA A 648 5.31 12.99 23.22
C ALA A 648 6.60 12.77 24.02
N ASN A 649 7.50 11.92 23.51
CA ASN A 649 8.79 11.65 24.12
C ASN A 649 9.95 12.36 23.42
N GLY A 650 9.65 13.07 22.34
CA GLY A 650 10.61 13.39 21.29
C GLY A 650 11.36 12.13 20.91
N ASP A 651 10.70 11.11 20.38
CA ASP A 651 11.35 9.87 19.93
C ASP A 651 12.04 10.07 18.57
N VAL A 652 13.12 9.33 18.34
CA VAL A 652 13.74 9.24 17.02
C VAL A 652 12.82 8.52 16.03
N LEU A 653 12.74 9.02 14.80
CA LEU A 653 11.99 8.41 13.72
C LEU A 653 12.85 8.21 12.47
N TYR A 654 12.75 7.03 11.87
CA TYR A 654 13.42 6.67 10.63
C TYR A 654 12.39 6.37 9.55
N LEU A 655 12.70 6.78 8.33
CA LEU A 655 11.82 6.63 7.18
C LEU A 655 12.45 5.62 6.22
N PRO A 656 12.12 4.31 6.29
CA PRO A 656 12.63 3.35 5.32
C PRO A 656 12.15 3.75 3.92
N HIS A 657 13.02 3.60 2.92
CA HIS A 657 12.74 3.99 1.54
C HIS A 657 12.63 2.77 0.63
N ASN A 658 11.80 2.89 -0.41
CA ASN A 658 11.71 1.98 -1.54
C ASN A 658 11.72 2.79 -2.85
N VAL A 659 11.66 2.12 -3.99
CA VAL A 659 11.61 2.79 -5.31
C VAL A 659 10.36 2.43 -6.10
N ASP A 660 9.99 3.29 -7.06
CA ASP A 660 9.10 2.90 -8.14
C ASP A 660 9.85 2.13 -9.24
N PHE A 661 9.12 1.64 -10.26
CA PHE A 661 9.71 0.92 -11.39
C PHE A 661 10.73 1.74 -12.22
N ARG A 662 10.79 3.07 -12.04
CA ARG A 662 11.74 3.97 -12.72
C ARG A 662 13.01 4.20 -11.87
N GLY A 663 13.01 3.76 -10.61
CA GLY A 663 14.09 4.00 -9.66
C GLY A 663 13.94 5.28 -8.82
N ARG A 664 12.80 5.99 -8.88
CA ARG A 664 12.57 7.14 -7.99
C ARG A 664 12.32 6.64 -6.57
N VAL A 665 12.99 7.27 -5.61
CA VAL A 665 12.94 6.88 -4.20
C VAL A 665 11.72 7.50 -3.51
N TYR A 666 11.03 6.70 -2.68
CA TYR A 666 9.87 7.09 -1.90
C TYR A 666 9.95 6.51 -0.48
N PRO A 667 9.60 7.26 0.56
CA PRO A 667 9.40 6.70 1.90
C PRO A 667 8.29 5.65 1.90
N ALA A 668 8.54 4.49 2.50
CA ALA A 668 7.61 3.35 2.57
C ALA A 668 6.42 3.57 3.52
N VAL A 669 6.50 4.60 4.36
CA VAL A 669 5.50 4.96 5.39
C VAL A 669 4.22 5.59 4.80
N SER A 670 3.08 5.45 5.50
CA SER A 670 1.76 5.86 5.00
C SER A 670 1.35 7.31 5.32
N PHE A 671 1.65 7.83 6.53
CA PHE A 671 1.09 9.11 7.00
C PHE A 671 2.10 10.24 7.15
N LEU A 672 3.25 9.94 7.73
CA LEU A 672 4.22 10.93 8.14
C LEU A 672 5.50 10.79 7.31
N SER A 673 5.64 11.62 6.28
CA SER A 673 6.79 11.61 5.39
C SER A 673 7.10 13.02 4.90
N HIS A 674 8.39 13.31 4.72
CA HIS A 674 8.86 14.58 4.17
C HIS A 674 8.40 14.82 2.70
N HIS A 675 7.84 13.81 2.04
CA HIS A 675 7.22 13.96 0.71
C HIS A 675 5.81 14.56 0.75
N ASN A 676 5.15 14.53 1.92
CA ASN A 676 3.79 15.07 2.09
C ASN A 676 3.78 16.61 1.99
N GLU A 677 2.62 17.19 2.24
CA GLU A 677 2.35 18.62 2.13
C GLU A 677 3.07 19.49 3.19
N ASP A 678 2.97 20.81 3.01
CA ASP A 678 3.65 21.84 3.80
C ASP A 678 3.53 21.64 5.32
N MET A 679 2.33 21.37 5.82
CA MET A 679 2.10 21.08 7.24
C MET A 679 3.00 19.95 7.73
N ILE A 680 2.97 18.79 7.06
CA ILE A 680 3.74 17.61 7.49
C ILE A 680 5.25 17.85 7.40
N ARG A 681 5.71 18.62 6.41
CA ARG A 681 7.13 19.01 6.33
C ARG A 681 7.53 19.90 7.50
N SER A 682 6.66 20.81 7.94
CA SER A 682 6.93 21.68 9.10
C SER A 682 7.05 20.92 10.42
N LEU A 683 6.42 19.73 10.51
CA LEU A 683 6.51 18.86 11.68
C LEU A 683 7.83 18.09 11.74
N LEU A 684 8.55 17.92 10.62
CA LEU A 684 9.74 17.07 10.55
C LEU A 684 11.02 17.90 10.69
N MET A 685 11.86 17.54 11.65
CA MET A 685 13.20 18.08 11.84
C MET A 685 14.24 16.95 11.99
N PHE A 686 15.53 17.25 11.88
CA PHE A 686 16.56 16.24 12.13
C PHE A 686 16.66 15.89 13.61
N TRP A 687 16.90 14.61 13.89
CA TRP A 687 17.15 14.12 15.25
C TRP A 687 18.52 14.55 15.79
N ASP A 688 19.51 14.67 14.92
CA ASP A 688 20.86 15.14 15.26
C ASP A 688 20.98 16.62 14.93
N ALA A 689 21.42 17.43 15.91
CA ALA A 689 21.61 18.85 15.68
C ALA A 689 23.01 19.08 15.12
N LYS A 690 23.15 20.12 14.30
CA LYS A 690 24.45 20.56 13.79
C LYS A 690 24.65 22.04 14.03
N PRO A 691 25.88 22.47 14.34
CA PRO A 691 26.17 23.89 14.44
C PRO A 691 25.93 24.56 13.08
N LEU A 692 25.33 25.74 13.08
CA LEU A 692 25.09 26.50 11.84
C LEU A 692 26.38 26.86 11.11
N GLY A 693 27.47 27.06 11.84
CA GLY A 693 28.72 27.57 11.30
C GLY A 693 28.58 28.98 10.70
N PRO A 694 29.57 29.45 9.93
CA PRO A 694 29.64 30.85 9.50
C PRO A 694 28.55 31.26 8.49
N HIS A 695 27.86 30.29 7.88
CA HIS A 695 26.90 30.54 6.80
C HIS A 695 25.53 29.89 7.01
N GLY A 696 25.36 29.02 8.02
CA GLY A 696 24.09 28.34 8.25
C GLY A 696 22.94 29.31 8.48
N TYR A 697 23.18 30.38 9.24
CA TYR A 697 22.11 31.36 9.47
C TYR A 697 21.68 32.07 8.18
N LYS A 698 22.62 32.38 7.27
CA LYS A 698 22.30 32.93 5.94
C LYS A 698 21.41 31.99 5.12
N TRP A 699 21.67 30.68 5.20
CA TRP A 699 20.85 29.67 4.53
C TRP A 699 19.44 29.54 5.09
N ILE A 700 19.27 29.66 6.41
CA ILE A 700 17.95 29.70 7.06
C ILE A 700 17.17 30.93 6.58
N LYS A 701 17.79 32.12 6.58
CA LYS A 701 17.18 33.35 6.05
C LYS A 701 16.79 33.18 4.58
N TYR A 702 17.69 32.61 3.76
CA TYR A 702 17.41 32.31 2.36
C TYR A 702 16.20 31.40 2.19
N GLN A 703 16.08 30.34 2.98
CA GLN A 703 14.96 29.42 2.88
C GLN A 703 13.64 30.08 3.28
N LEU A 704 13.59 30.85 4.36
CA LEU A 704 12.38 31.59 4.76
C LEU A 704 11.94 32.54 3.64
N ALA A 705 12.88 33.31 3.09
CA ALA A 705 12.59 34.22 1.98
C ALA A 705 12.03 33.48 0.76
N ASN A 706 12.55 32.31 0.38
CA ASN A 706 12.04 31.54 -0.76
C ASN A 706 10.68 30.86 -0.50
N LEU A 707 10.39 30.50 0.74
CA LEU A 707 9.09 29.90 1.10
C LEU A 707 7.99 30.96 1.27
N TYR A 708 8.37 32.20 1.56
CA TYR A 708 7.46 33.31 1.80
C TYR A 708 7.28 34.23 0.59
N SER A 709 8.38 34.66 -0.03
CA SER A 709 8.37 35.67 -1.08
C SER A 709 7.82 35.11 -2.38
N LYS A 710 6.86 35.84 -2.96
CA LYS A 710 6.32 35.56 -4.30
C LYS A 710 7.28 36.01 -5.41
N ALA A 711 8.30 36.79 -5.06
CA ALA A 711 9.34 37.24 -5.97
C ALA A 711 10.55 36.30 -5.89
N LYS A 712 11.24 36.12 -7.03
CA LYS A 712 12.53 35.43 -7.05
C LYS A 712 13.59 36.39 -6.52
N LEU A 713 14.08 36.13 -5.32
CA LEU A 713 15.16 36.87 -4.70
C LEU A 713 16.48 36.12 -4.90
N ASP A 714 17.58 36.84 -5.09
CA ASP A 714 18.92 36.26 -4.91
C ASP A 714 19.22 36.05 -3.41
N MET A 715 20.43 35.57 -3.09
CA MET A 715 20.80 35.27 -1.70
C MET A 715 20.86 36.54 -0.83
N GLU A 716 21.46 37.62 -1.32
CA GLU A 716 21.59 38.86 -0.55
C GLU A 716 20.25 39.56 -0.37
N GLN A 717 19.42 39.60 -1.41
CA GLN A 717 18.04 40.10 -1.36
C GLN A 717 17.18 39.29 -0.40
N SER A 718 17.38 37.97 -0.34
CA SER A 718 16.66 37.11 0.60
C SER A 718 17.05 37.38 2.05
N ILE A 719 18.34 37.64 2.32
CA ILE A 719 18.82 38.01 3.65
C ILE A 719 18.28 39.39 4.06
N ALA A 720 18.28 40.36 3.14
CA ALA A 720 17.70 41.68 3.36
C ALA A 720 16.20 41.59 3.67
N PHE A 721 15.45 40.82 2.88
CA PHE A 721 14.01 40.60 3.08
C PHE A 721 13.69 40.09 4.50
N VAL A 722 14.46 39.11 4.99
CA VAL A 722 14.27 38.59 6.35
C VAL A 722 14.62 39.63 7.41
N SER A 723 15.69 40.39 7.20
CA SER A 723 16.13 41.44 8.13
C SER A 723 15.10 42.57 8.24
N GLU A 724 14.51 42.98 7.12
CA GLU A 724 13.44 44.01 7.05
C GLU A 724 12.13 43.54 7.72
N ASN A 725 11.87 42.23 7.73
CA ASN A 725 10.65 41.64 8.30
C ASN A 725 10.86 41.03 9.69
N MET A 726 11.99 41.30 10.36
CA MET A 726 12.34 40.64 11.62
C MET A 726 11.27 40.81 12.72
N ALA A 727 10.64 41.99 12.81
CA ALA A 727 9.55 42.23 13.76
C ALA A 727 8.34 41.30 13.52
N ASN A 728 7.97 41.09 12.25
CA ASN A 728 6.89 40.18 11.86
C ASN A 728 7.24 38.71 12.14
N ILE A 729 8.51 38.35 11.96
CA ILE A 729 9.05 37.02 12.22
C ILE A 729 8.96 36.70 13.71
N ILE A 730 9.45 37.59 14.57
CA ILE A 730 9.40 37.45 16.03
C ILE A 730 7.93 37.40 16.52
N ALA A 731 7.08 38.26 15.98
CA ALA A 731 5.65 38.25 16.31
C ALA A 731 4.98 36.91 15.93
N SER A 732 5.29 36.37 14.74
CA SER A 732 4.78 35.08 14.28
C SER A 732 5.29 33.91 15.13
N ALA A 733 6.55 33.94 15.53
CA ALA A 733 7.18 32.89 16.34
C ALA A 733 6.59 32.80 17.76
N THR A 734 6.33 33.96 18.38
CA THR A 734 5.88 34.08 19.77
C THR A 734 4.36 33.99 19.93
N LYS A 735 3.59 34.55 18.99
CA LYS A 735 2.12 34.58 19.01
C LYS A 735 1.56 34.19 17.63
N PRO A 736 1.62 32.91 17.23
CA PRO A 736 1.27 32.48 15.88
C PRO A 736 -0.17 32.80 15.46
N PHE A 737 -1.11 32.83 16.40
CA PHE A 737 -2.52 33.17 16.13
C PHE A 737 -2.90 34.62 16.45
N GLY A 738 -1.96 35.42 16.99
CA GLY A 738 -2.17 36.82 17.31
C GLY A 738 -1.71 37.77 16.20
N GLY A 739 -2.13 39.05 16.29
CA GLY A 739 -1.67 40.11 15.41
C GLY A 739 -1.98 39.87 13.93
N ASP A 740 -1.06 40.28 13.05
CA ASP A 740 -1.22 40.26 11.59
C ASP A 740 -1.07 38.87 10.94
N GLN A 741 -0.74 37.85 11.74
CA GLN A 741 -0.51 36.46 11.33
C GLN A 741 0.33 36.37 10.04
N TRP A 742 1.44 37.13 10.02
CA TRP A 742 2.24 37.37 8.82
C TRP A 742 2.64 36.10 8.08
N TRP A 743 3.00 35.05 8.82
CA TRP A 743 3.40 33.74 8.31
C TRP A 743 2.36 33.07 7.38
N ILE A 744 1.06 33.33 7.56
CA ILE A 744 -0.02 32.75 6.73
C ILE A 744 0.03 33.24 5.28
N LYS A 745 0.57 34.44 5.04
CA LYS A 745 0.55 35.08 3.72
C LYS A 745 1.60 34.50 2.76
N GLY A 746 2.54 33.70 3.26
CA GLY A 746 3.57 33.02 2.48
C GLY A 746 3.01 31.89 1.59
N ASP A 747 3.82 31.44 0.62
CA ASP A 747 3.41 30.33 -0.27
C ASP A 747 3.39 28.98 0.45
N ASN A 748 4.25 28.80 1.47
CA ASN A 748 4.33 27.62 2.34
C ASN A 748 4.25 28.07 3.81
N PRO A 749 3.03 28.36 4.31
CA PRO A 749 2.84 29.02 5.60
C PRO A 749 3.41 28.21 6.77
N TRP A 750 3.23 26.89 6.81
CA TRP A 750 3.63 26.07 7.96
C TRP A 750 5.15 25.96 8.09
N GLN A 751 5.86 25.69 6.99
CA GLN A 751 7.32 25.72 7.02
C GLN A 751 7.87 27.14 7.29
N SER A 752 7.17 28.18 6.84
CA SER A 752 7.55 29.57 7.15
C SER A 752 7.43 29.84 8.65
N LEU A 753 6.38 29.36 9.31
CA LEU A 753 6.22 29.49 10.77
C LEU A 753 7.30 28.72 11.53
N ALA A 754 7.62 27.48 11.11
CA ALA A 754 8.70 26.70 11.70
C ALA A 754 10.05 27.43 11.60
N LEU A 755 10.34 28.05 10.45
CA LEU A 755 11.54 28.89 10.28
C LEU A 755 11.49 30.19 11.08
N CYS A 756 10.34 30.82 11.23
CA CYS A 756 10.21 31.99 12.11
C CYS A 756 10.59 31.64 13.56
N LYS A 757 10.15 30.47 14.04
CA LYS A 757 10.48 29.95 15.37
C LYS A 757 11.97 29.60 15.50
N GLU A 758 12.56 28.98 14.49
CA GLU A 758 14.00 28.70 14.46
C GLU A 758 14.82 30.00 14.50
N ILE A 759 14.47 30.99 13.67
CA ILE A 759 15.13 32.30 13.64
C ILE A 759 15.01 33.00 14.99
N HIS A 760 13.82 32.98 15.61
CA HIS A 760 13.64 33.55 16.94
C HIS A 760 14.52 32.85 17.99
N SER A 761 14.69 31.53 17.88
CA SER A 761 15.56 30.77 18.78
C SER A 761 17.03 31.10 18.58
N ILE A 762 17.48 31.28 17.33
CA ILE A 762 18.84 31.71 16.99
C ILE A 762 19.14 33.08 17.59
N GLU A 763 18.26 34.07 17.37
CA GLU A 763 18.42 35.44 17.87
C GLU A 763 18.46 35.52 19.41
N ASN A 764 17.89 34.53 20.11
CA ASN A 764 17.87 34.45 21.58
C ASN A 764 18.92 33.50 22.17
N PHE A 765 19.75 32.84 21.36
CA PHE A 765 20.69 31.81 21.82
C PHE A 765 21.75 32.33 22.81
N GLY A 766 21.97 33.66 22.86
CA GLY A 766 22.88 34.31 23.81
C GLY A 766 24.38 34.14 23.51
N GLY A 767 24.73 33.27 22.54
CA GLY A 767 26.07 33.06 22.01
C GLY A 767 26.22 33.54 20.56
N SER A 768 27.24 33.06 19.85
CA SER A 768 27.37 33.30 18.40
C SER A 768 26.36 32.45 17.63
N ASP A 769 25.68 33.04 16.63
CA ASP A 769 24.77 32.32 15.73
C ASP A 769 25.44 31.09 15.09
N ALA A 770 26.75 31.13 14.86
CA ALA A 770 27.49 30.02 14.26
C ALA A 770 27.52 28.76 15.14
N ASP A 771 27.40 28.93 16.45
CA ASP A 771 27.43 27.84 17.43
C ASP A 771 26.03 27.28 17.74
N TYR A 772 24.98 27.93 17.23
CA TYR A 772 23.61 27.45 17.41
C TYR A 772 23.42 26.08 16.76
N MET A 773 22.92 25.13 17.55
CA MET A 773 22.70 23.74 17.15
C MET A 773 21.32 23.59 16.50
N SER A 774 21.25 23.76 15.18
CA SER A 774 19.99 23.71 14.42
C SER A 774 19.61 22.30 13.99
N ARG A 775 18.30 22.07 13.92
CA ARG A 775 17.66 20.81 13.51
C ARG A 775 16.85 20.95 12.23
N ILE A 776 16.61 22.17 11.77
CA ILE A 776 15.73 22.43 10.63
C ILE A 776 16.40 21.99 9.32
N PRO A 777 15.71 21.20 8.49
CA PRO A 777 16.23 20.81 7.19
C PRO A 777 16.27 22.00 6.23
N VAL A 778 17.43 22.20 5.60
CA VAL A 778 17.60 23.21 4.54
C VAL A 778 17.35 22.61 3.16
N HIS A 779 16.32 23.11 2.48
CA HIS A 779 15.91 22.59 1.17
C HIS A 779 16.66 23.29 0.03
N GLN A 780 17.18 22.51 -0.92
CA GLN A 780 17.74 22.99 -2.18
C GLN A 780 17.06 22.24 -3.32
N ASP A 781 16.42 22.98 -4.24
CA ASP A 781 15.70 22.40 -5.38
C ASP A 781 16.20 22.98 -6.71
N GLY A 782 16.34 22.11 -7.71
CA GLY A 782 16.77 22.47 -9.05
C GLY A 782 15.62 23.05 -9.87
N THR A 783 15.89 24.15 -10.58
CA THR A 783 14.87 24.79 -11.41
C THR A 783 14.55 23.91 -12.62
N CYS A 784 13.44 23.16 -12.54
CA CYS A 784 12.98 22.24 -13.57
C CYS A 784 14.02 21.15 -13.93
N ASN A 785 14.35 20.29 -12.96
CA ASN A 785 15.30 19.16 -13.11
C ASN A 785 15.14 18.36 -14.42
N GLY A 786 13.91 18.12 -14.88
CA GLY A 786 13.66 17.42 -16.15
C GLY A 786 14.26 18.13 -17.37
N LEU A 787 14.17 19.46 -17.46
CA LEU A 787 14.82 20.23 -18.53
C LEU A 787 16.33 20.35 -18.32
N GLN A 788 16.81 20.38 -17.06
CA GLN A 788 18.25 20.33 -16.78
C GLN A 788 18.88 19.06 -17.34
N HIS A 789 18.25 17.91 -17.13
CA HIS A 789 18.70 16.66 -17.73
C HIS A 789 18.60 16.65 -19.26
N TYR A 790 17.55 17.22 -19.86
CA TYR A 790 17.48 17.34 -21.33
C TYR A 790 18.58 18.24 -21.90
N ALA A 791 18.85 19.38 -21.26
CA ALA A 791 19.92 20.29 -21.68
C ALA A 791 21.29 19.61 -21.58
N ALA A 792 21.55 18.87 -20.49
CA ALA A 792 22.78 18.12 -20.30
C ALA A 792 22.95 16.99 -21.32
N LEU A 793 21.89 16.20 -21.59
CA LEU A 793 21.91 15.13 -22.58
C LEU A 793 22.04 15.65 -24.02
N GLY A 794 21.39 16.77 -24.33
CA GLY A 794 21.42 17.39 -25.64
C GLY A 794 22.66 18.26 -25.90
N GLY A 795 23.44 18.58 -24.87
CA GLY A 795 24.56 19.52 -24.97
C GLY A 795 24.14 20.93 -25.38
N ASP A 796 22.89 21.33 -25.12
CA ASP A 796 22.33 22.61 -25.55
C ASP A 796 22.70 23.70 -24.53
N GLU A 797 23.64 24.57 -24.92
CA GLU A 797 24.14 25.65 -24.08
C GLU A 797 23.05 26.68 -23.72
N ALA A 798 22.21 27.04 -24.67
CA ALA A 798 21.16 28.03 -24.46
C ALA A 798 20.09 27.49 -23.49
N ALA A 799 19.69 26.23 -23.68
CA ALA A 799 18.84 25.52 -22.75
C ALA A 799 19.50 25.41 -21.36
N ALA A 800 20.78 25.03 -21.29
CA ALA A 800 21.55 24.91 -20.04
C ALA A 800 21.61 26.24 -19.26
N ARG A 801 21.80 27.38 -19.93
CA ARG A 801 21.71 28.71 -19.31
C ARG A 801 20.30 28.99 -18.78
N SER A 802 19.27 28.66 -19.56
CA SER A 802 17.87 28.94 -19.18
C SER A 802 17.38 28.19 -17.93
N VAL A 803 18.01 27.05 -17.60
CA VAL A 803 17.69 26.19 -16.45
C VAL A 803 18.76 26.24 -15.35
N ASN A 804 19.66 27.22 -15.40
CA ASN A 804 20.71 27.47 -14.39
C ASN A 804 21.73 26.32 -14.24
N LEU A 805 22.04 25.62 -15.33
CA LEU A 805 23.09 24.58 -15.34
C LEU A 805 24.48 25.19 -15.53
N LEU A 806 24.59 26.29 -16.26
CA LEU A 806 25.82 27.09 -16.39
C LEU A 806 25.86 28.20 -15.34
N PRO A 807 27.05 28.58 -14.85
CA PRO A 807 27.20 29.70 -13.93
C PRO A 807 26.76 31.02 -14.59
N GLY A 808 26.05 31.86 -13.83
CA GLY A 808 25.56 33.16 -14.29
C GLY A 808 24.37 33.65 -13.47
N ASP A 809 23.71 34.70 -13.95
CA ASP A 809 22.52 35.26 -13.29
C ASP A 809 21.36 34.26 -13.24
N ARG A 810 20.55 34.35 -12.18
CA ARG A 810 19.42 33.43 -11.96
C ARG A 810 18.37 33.59 -13.06
N ASN A 811 18.22 32.55 -13.89
CA ASN A 811 17.23 32.50 -14.96
C ASN A 811 15.89 31.88 -14.50
N ASP A 812 14.80 32.25 -15.19
CA ASP A 812 13.47 31.67 -15.04
C ASP A 812 12.92 31.18 -16.38
N ILE A 813 13.04 29.87 -16.62
CA ILE A 813 12.52 29.23 -17.83
C ILE A 813 11.02 29.45 -18.02
N TYR A 814 10.24 29.59 -16.95
CA TYR A 814 8.80 29.80 -17.05
C TYR A 814 8.49 31.20 -17.61
N LEU A 815 9.24 32.23 -17.21
CA LEU A 815 9.07 33.57 -17.80
C LEU A 815 9.47 33.59 -19.28
N LYS A 816 10.57 32.94 -19.66
CA LYS A 816 10.96 32.83 -21.07
C LYS A 816 9.88 32.13 -21.91
N VAL A 817 9.31 31.03 -21.40
CA VAL A 817 8.20 30.35 -22.09
C VAL A 817 6.94 31.22 -22.13
N LEU A 818 6.67 32.00 -21.07
CA LEU A 818 5.55 32.94 -21.05
C LEU A 818 5.67 33.99 -22.16
N GLU A 819 6.86 34.55 -22.36
CA GLU A 819 7.13 35.54 -23.41
C GLU A 819 6.90 34.96 -24.80
N ILE A 820 7.34 33.72 -25.04
CA ILE A 820 7.08 33.01 -26.30
C ILE A 820 5.57 32.82 -26.52
N VAL A 821 4.84 32.40 -25.48
CA VAL A 821 3.38 32.20 -25.55
C VAL A 821 2.68 33.54 -25.80
N LYS A 822 3.09 34.62 -25.13
CA LYS A 822 2.57 35.98 -25.34
C LYS A 822 2.78 36.43 -26.78
N ARG A 823 3.97 36.22 -27.35
CA ARG A 823 4.29 36.58 -28.74
C ARG A 823 3.38 35.86 -29.73
N LYS A 824 3.23 34.53 -29.60
CA LYS A 824 2.32 33.76 -30.46
C LYS A 824 0.87 34.21 -30.36
N ILE A 825 0.41 34.53 -29.16
CA ILE A 825 -0.95 35.03 -28.96
C ILE A 825 -1.12 36.42 -29.59
N LEU A 826 -0.09 37.27 -29.58
CA LEU A 826 -0.09 38.53 -30.31
C LEU A 826 -0.18 38.31 -31.82
N ASP A 827 0.59 37.37 -32.38
CA ASP A 827 0.52 37.02 -33.80
C ASP A 827 -0.88 36.49 -34.17
N ASP A 828 -1.49 35.69 -33.30
CA ASP A 828 -2.84 35.15 -33.49
C ASP A 828 -3.96 36.21 -33.40
N LEU A 829 -3.68 37.42 -32.86
CA LEU A 829 -4.62 38.55 -32.90
C LEU A 829 -4.76 39.14 -34.30
N GLU A 830 -3.76 38.95 -35.17
CA GLU A 830 -3.78 39.43 -36.56
C GLU A 830 -4.55 38.48 -37.49
N ASN A 831 -4.86 37.26 -37.02
CA ASN A 831 -5.58 36.25 -37.78
C ASN A 831 -7.06 36.21 -37.41
N GLU A 832 -7.93 36.54 -38.37
CA GLU A 832 -9.40 36.63 -38.18
C GLU A 832 -10.04 35.35 -37.60
N SER A 833 -9.45 34.16 -37.80
CA SER A 833 -9.98 32.90 -37.25
C SER A 833 -9.66 32.66 -35.77
N THR A 834 -8.61 33.28 -35.23
CA THR A 834 -8.12 33.07 -33.85
C THR A 834 -8.16 34.33 -32.98
N LYS A 835 -8.47 35.48 -33.58
CA LYS A 835 -8.47 36.81 -32.98
C LYS A 835 -9.26 36.89 -31.66
N GLU A 836 -10.48 36.36 -31.63
CA GLU A 836 -11.34 36.48 -30.44
C GLU A 836 -10.83 35.64 -29.27
N ILE A 837 -10.42 34.39 -29.52
CA ILE A 837 -9.88 33.51 -28.46
C ILE A 837 -8.50 34.01 -27.96
N ALA A 838 -7.69 34.60 -28.84
CA ALA A 838 -6.43 35.24 -28.48
C ALA A 838 -6.65 36.47 -27.59
N ARG A 839 -7.63 37.32 -27.92
CA ARG A 839 -8.01 38.51 -27.15
C ARG A 839 -8.44 38.15 -25.72
N ILE A 840 -9.25 37.12 -25.57
CA ILE A 840 -9.71 36.63 -24.26
C ILE A 840 -8.56 35.99 -23.46
N SER A 841 -7.65 35.29 -24.14
CA SER A 841 -6.55 34.56 -23.49
C SER A 841 -5.44 35.48 -22.99
N GLN A 842 -5.13 36.57 -23.70
CA GLN A 842 -4.03 37.49 -23.40
C GLN A 842 -3.98 37.98 -21.93
N PRO A 843 -5.08 38.49 -21.33
CA PRO A 843 -5.05 38.98 -19.93
C PRO A 843 -4.87 37.87 -18.89
N LEU A 844 -5.15 36.61 -19.25
CA LEU A 844 -5.05 35.47 -18.33
C LEU A 844 -3.59 34.96 -18.19
N LEU A 845 -2.71 35.31 -19.13
CA LEU A 845 -1.35 34.80 -19.20
C LEU A 845 -0.49 35.29 -18.04
N SER A 846 -0.19 34.37 -17.13
CA SER A 846 0.72 34.58 -16.01
C SER A 846 1.71 33.45 -15.86
N ARG A 847 2.85 33.72 -15.19
CA ARG A 847 3.83 32.68 -14.83
C ARG A 847 3.17 31.53 -14.07
N LYS A 848 2.26 31.83 -13.15
CA LYS A 848 1.51 30.85 -12.36
C LYS A 848 0.67 29.92 -13.25
N LEU A 849 -0.02 30.47 -14.25
CA LEU A 849 -0.88 29.71 -15.16
C LEU A 849 -0.10 28.62 -15.90
N ILE A 850 1.04 28.98 -16.49
CA ILE A 850 1.79 28.08 -17.38
C ILE A 850 2.81 27.18 -16.65
N LYS A 851 3.22 27.53 -15.41
CA LYS A 851 4.29 26.83 -14.66
C LYS A 851 4.06 25.32 -14.60
N ARG A 852 2.84 24.90 -14.20
CA ARG A 852 2.48 23.48 -14.05
C ARG A 852 2.57 22.74 -15.39
N THR A 853 2.08 23.34 -16.47
CA THR A 853 2.10 22.76 -17.81
C THR A 853 3.53 22.60 -18.32
N VAL A 854 4.37 23.63 -18.23
CA VAL A 854 5.78 23.56 -18.64
C VAL A 854 6.53 22.49 -17.84
N MET A 855 6.33 22.46 -16.52
CA MET A 855 6.96 21.48 -15.63
C MET A 855 6.55 20.03 -15.91
N THR A 856 5.30 19.80 -16.34
CA THR A 856 4.79 18.44 -16.53
C THR A 856 4.94 17.91 -17.96
N THR A 857 5.11 18.80 -18.95
CA THR A 857 5.30 18.40 -20.36
C THR A 857 6.58 17.57 -20.54
N VAL A 858 7.65 17.86 -19.79
CA VAL A 858 8.88 17.04 -19.80
C VAL A 858 8.69 15.62 -19.25
N TYR A 859 7.62 15.40 -18.48
CA TYR A 859 7.28 14.09 -17.90
C TYR A 859 6.21 13.35 -18.73
N GLY A 860 5.97 13.76 -19.97
CA GLY A 860 5.09 13.06 -20.91
C GLY A 860 3.61 13.45 -20.84
N VAL A 861 3.28 14.60 -20.25
CA VAL A 861 1.90 15.12 -20.29
C VAL A 861 1.48 15.41 -21.73
N THR A 862 0.31 14.89 -22.11
CA THR A 862 -0.30 15.11 -23.43
C THR A 862 -0.97 16.47 -23.52
N HIS A 863 -1.29 16.94 -24.73
CA HIS A 863 -2.01 18.20 -24.92
C HIS A 863 -3.35 18.25 -24.16
N PHE A 864 -4.05 17.12 -24.07
CA PHE A 864 -5.29 17.02 -23.28
C PHE A 864 -5.03 17.26 -21.78
N GLY A 865 -3.99 16.63 -21.22
CA GLY A 865 -3.59 16.85 -19.84
C GLY A 865 -3.11 18.29 -19.58
N ALA A 866 -2.37 18.87 -20.52
CA ALA A 866 -1.92 20.27 -20.47
C ALA A 866 -3.09 21.26 -20.45
N ALA A 867 -4.09 21.04 -21.30
CA ALA A 867 -5.31 21.86 -21.34
C ALA A 867 -6.06 21.79 -20.01
N ARG A 868 -6.22 20.58 -19.45
CA ARG A 868 -6.88 20.41 -18.15
C ARG A 868 -6.15 21.13 -17.01
N GLN A 869 -4.82 21.07 -16.97
CA GLN A 869 -4.03 21.78 -15.95
C GLN A 869 -4.17 23.30 -16.07
N ILE A 870 -4.25 23.83 -17.29
CA ILE A 870 -4.47 25.26 -17.53
C ILE A 870 -5.89 25.63 -17.10
N GLN A 871 -6.90 24.82 -17.44
CA GLN A 871 -8.29 25.04 -17.05
C GLN A 871 -8.44 25.15 -15.53
N GLU A 872 -7.90 24.18 -14.77
CA GLU A 872 -7.91 24.20 -13.29
C GLU A 872 -7.26 25.47 -12.72
N ASN A 873 -6.22 26.00 -13.39
CA ASN A 873 -5.57 27.23 -12.96
C ASN A 873 -6.36 28.50 -13.37
N ILE A 874 -7.07 28.48 -14.50
CA ILE A 874 -7.92 29.59 -14.96
C ILE A 874 -9.01 29.85 -13.94
N GLU A 875 -9.72 28.81 -13.48
CA GLU A 875 -10.77 28.91 -12.45
C GLU A 875 -10.26 29.64 -11.18
N SER A 876 -9.03 29.34 -10.75
CA SER A 876 -8.42 29.99 -9.59
C SER A 876 -8.08 31.47 -9.79
N ILE A 877 -7.91 31.91 -11.04
CA ILE A 877 -7.54 33.29 -11.42
C ILE A 877 -8.81 34.11 -11.69
N THR A 878 -9.81 33.54 -12.36
CA THR A 878 -11.10 34.19 -12.66
C THR A 878 -11.90 34.44 -11.39
N ASN A 879 -11.94 33.49 -10.45
CA ASN A 879 -12.60 33.65 -9.14
C ASN A 879 -12.00 34.78 -8.28
N LYS A 880 -10.74 35.17 -8.52
CA LYS A 880 -10.08 36.27 -7.81
C LYS A 880 -10.21 37.62 -8.50
N THR A 881 -10.57 37.63 -9.77
CA THR A 881 -10.53 38.85 -10.61
C THR A 881 -11.92 39.39 -10.98
N HIS A 882 -13.02 38.70 -10.60
CA HIS A 882 -14.40 39.05 -10.99
C HIS A 882 -14.60 39.26 -12.52
N ASN A 883 -13.66 38.81 -13.34
CA ASN A 883 -13.77 38.90 -14.79
C ASN A 883 -14.59 37.69 -15.29
N THR A 884 -15.83 37.96 -15.70
CA THR A 884 -16.68 37.00 -16.40
C THR A 884 -16.02 36.62 -17.72
N VAL A 885 -15.69 35.33 -17.86
CA VAL A 885 -15.36 34.73 -19.16
C VAL A 885 -16.56 34.94 -20.09
N SER A 886 -16.34 35.49 -21.29
CA SER A 886 -17.43 35.89 -22.20
C SER A 886 -18.32 34.70 -22.62
N SER A 887 -19.55 34.99 -23.05
CA SER A 887 -20.58 34.01 -23.40
C SER A 887 -20.27 33.11 -24.61
N GLU A 888 -19.20 33.37 -25.37
CA GLU A 888 -18.90 32.67 -26.62
C GLU A 888 -17.93 31.48 -26.49
N TYR A 889 -17.04 31.49 -25.51
CA TYR A 889 -16.03 30.43 -25.35
C TYR A 889 -16.02 29.85 -23.94
N THR A 890 -16.04 28.52 -23.87
CA THR A 890 -15.87 27.78 -22.61
C THR A 890 -14.44 27.87 -22.11
N GLU A 891 -14.24 27.81 -20.79
CA GLU A 891 -12.90 27.77 -20.17
C GLU A 891 -12.02 26.64 -20.74
N SER A 892 -12.64 25.51 -21.09
CA SER A 892 -11.95 24.38 -21.71
C SER A 892 -11.38 24.71 -23.09
N GLN A 893 -12.11 25.51 -23.89
CA GLN A 893 -11.63 25.97 -25.20
C GLN A 893 -10.45 26.94 -25.05
N ILE A 894 -10.55 27.90 -24.12
CA ILE A 894 -9.47 28.85 -23.81
C ILE A 894 -8.23 28.10 -23.33
N ALA A 895 -8.39 27.16 -22.39
CA ALA A 895 -7.31 26.36 -21.86
C ALA A 895 -6.64 25.49 -22.94
N THR A 896 -7.43 24.92 -23.85
CA THR A 896 -6.93 24.15 -24.99
C THR A 896 -6.12 25.01 -25.94
N TYR A 897 -6.57 26.23 -26.22
CA TYR A 897 -5.86 27.19 -27.07
C TYR A 897 -4.51 27.60 -26.46
N ILE A 898 -4.50 27.99 -25.18
CA ILE A 898 -3.26 28.34 -24.47
C ILE A 898 -2.30 27.13 -24.45
N ALA A 899 -2.80 25.92 -24.15
CA ALA A 899 -2.00 24.70 -24.11
C ALA A 899 -1.34 24.34 -25.44
N ARG A 900 -1.98 24.66 -26.58
CA ARG A 900 -1.40 24.47 -27.92
C ARG A 900 -0.26 25.44 -28.20
N ASN A 901 -0.36 26.65 -27.66
CA ASN A 901 0.66 27.68 -27.83
C ASN A 901 1.91 27.46 -26.95
N VAL A 902 1.78 26.71 -25.85
CA VAL A 902 2.93 26.26 -25.04
C VAL A 902 3.84 25.36 -25.88
N PRO A 903 5.12 25.73 -26.08
CA PRO A 903 6.06 24.96 -26.90
C PRO A 903 6.36 23.58 -26.29
N LYS A 904 6.52 22.57 -27.15
CA LYS A 904 6.98 21.23 -26.75
C LYS A 904 8.44 21.27 -26.29
N PRO A 905 8.89 20.38 -25.37
CA PRO A 905 10.20 20.45 -24.72
C PRO A 905 11.38 20.50 -25.69
N PHE A 906 11.36 19.69 -26.74
CA PHE A 906 12.41 19.68 -27.78
C PHE A 906 12.49 20.96 -28.61
N ARG A 907 11.40 21.73 -28.69
CA ARG A 907 11.41 23.05 -29.33
C ARG A 907 11.82 24.16 -28.37
N ILE A 908 11.76 23.97 -27.05
CA ILE A 908 12.15 24.98 -26.06
C ILE A 908 13.65 25.28 -26.17
N GLY A 909 14.49 24.25 -26.39
CA GLY A 909 15.92 24.43 -26.69
C GLY A 909 16.14 25.19 -28.01
N CYS A 910 15.46 24.78 -29.08
CA CYS A 910 15.55 25.47 -30.38
C CYS A 910 15.02 26.92 -30.37
N PHE A 911 14.06 27.27 -29.51
CA PHE A 911 13.54 28.65 -29.41
C PHE A 911 14.41 29.57 -28.57
N ALA A 912 15.33 29.05 -27.75
CA ALA A 912 16.35 29.87 -27.09
C ALA A 912 17.42 30.38 -28.09
N ILE A 913 17.38 29.91 -29.34
CA ILE A 913 18.26 30.28 -30.46
C ILE A 913 17.69 31.48 -31.26
N ALA A 914 16.44 31.92 -31.01
CA ALA A 914 15.78 32.98 -31.78
C ALA A 914 15.61 34.29 -31.00
#